data_AF-A0A2G2H5L5-F1
#
_entry.id   AF-A0A2G2H5L5-F1
#
_cell.length_a   1.000
_cell.length_b   1.000
_cell.length_c   1.000
_cell.angle_alpha   90.00
_cell.angle_beta   90.00
_cell.angle_gamma   90.00
#
_symmetry.space_group_name_H-M   'P 1'
#
loop_
_entity.id
_entity.type
_entity.pdbx_description
1 polymer ?
#
loop_
_entity_poly.entity_id
_entity_poly.type
_entity_poly.pdbx_seq_one_letter_code
_entity_poly.pdbx_strand_id
1 'polypeptide(L)'
;MMRTIKFPTIACLLLLPLLHACEEEPDVFVPPDPGNALIYAYPASGMVDLPLGSKLLLTFSNGIDEAAAKEDCHPDGDDFVGALCLADSEGNLVDLNSAEVSNRDRTLTFSMESLRAGEQYRLWVSPEIAPGVVNLEQDGPLITFRTRQYDPVPDQAPEVLVINQENPEAYLPDSEGAARFPFMDFSSVRITLTEPLVQTTVRYGDTVKLEHQQTGELVDVRILSERHYITLDPKEDLIGGDTYTLTLDGLEDFDEDLLETVTYTLTPRLSKDDVADRNPPIKQLMKAQPALGDPGYPQTSRLHGLPLNQFNLETEALGITQVNAMPLVLEGWMGRPDEHVEAVPVVARAGQQLRITGIDPILLGGEVRTPMFTGDLIGTFVTDVTGYLTTNPYRPEGFQPDDDFAPMYVYMNFDLAMHAVEPRGNASVNQNLMHVQAVGVVDVKDGALTFEVFRTLELDILSGAAKVSADFALGVRADSEFEFDQLNRDPLQATGSFPEHNQVQVEPSNNIIVVFNEPVSDDGMEGVQLFRQNSSEPVPIQVRSSGSNLVITPLNELAAGERYNLDLGDNLKDMDIFDPSHLEFVPGDATDGSGQIVFDTASYAANADAPVLPPVVLGLYPGIGCALEDRGVEQQDAQGNTLEMAGRCAGGLAEDSLYYPFFYDVSRPIEVSFNMPMELASMTFGTIAADGESCEGGAMCLAEATDSGWESIPLSARRNSLRLRAVPPPNTMVPGKAYRLVINGGDNGEDVFRSHDRFDNLGINTDPLNGMGTCGSLSNMPCEGGPPILIDFTATADVGAAYATVLTRKYTDVNGNGGQDADEPEAEKNHGRGFVKNTGGLIGGANLDQGDQIFTHAALPMAFLPKAPLDLSYIGLVDEGNGRWCATQEDADGDVYCIQTVGDTAIPVEINAQHVMGTSLTANANLAIPVLGDLIPLPLETGALVLRFRPYDDMPPQPLRGFVINAIDPDTGEEMEDPVFITRLDAWLDAPDVRLFSALIPGGAAIPNVADANVRSLPVSAYLNGPVKFLRNGQITLESSNASAIAASLNLSIDLGALIPVLGDLLDLIIGGVLPEEGVGSLELGIGKDDFRIRVVNNPAHARFTSVGQENAGDQ
;
A
#
# COMPACT_ATOMS: atom_id res chain seq x y z
N MET A 1 -51.36 -92.83 8.80
CA MET A 1 -52.33 -92.24 7.85
C MET A 1 -52.89 -90.98 8.49
N MET A 2 -52.68 -89.84 7.83
CA MET A 2 -53.35 -88.52 7.93
C MET A 2 -53.90 -87.96 9.27
N ARG A 3 -53.56 -86.66 9.44
CA ARG A 3 -54.26 -85.56 10.14
C ARG A 3 -54.21 -85.48 11.68
N THR A 4 -53.47 -84.45 12.12
CA THR A 4 -53.35 -83.76 13.41
C THR A 4 -54.67 -83.07 13.82
N ILE A 5 -55.31 -83.37 14.98
CA ILE A 5 -55.12 -82.96 16.41
C ILE A 5 -55.29 -81.43 16.65
N LYS A 6 -55.98 -80.86 17.64
CA LYS A 6 -57.18 -81.08 18.53
C LYS A 6 -57.31 -79.76 19.37
N PHE A 7 -58.54 -79.22 19.52
CA PHE A 7 -59.27 -78.58 20.66
C PHE A 7 -58.55 -78.17 22.01
N PRO A 8 -59.20 -77.51 23.01
CA PRO A 8 -59.68 -76.10 23.18
C PRO A 8 -59.46 -75.48 24.62
N THR A 9 -59.49 -74.15 24.88
CA THR A 9 -59.64 -73.58 26.27
C THR A 9 -59.90 -72.05 26.25
N ILE A 10 -61.02 -71.51 26.74
CA ILE A 10 -61.39 -71.01 28.10
C ILE A 10 -60.99 -69.53 28.39
N ALA A 11 -62.06 -68.72 28.59
CA ALA A 11 -62.28 -67.57 29.49
C ALA A 11 -61.27 -66.41 29.59
N CYS A 12 -61.71 -65.21 29.16
CA CYS A 12 -61.97 -64.08 30.06
C CYS A 12 -62.60 -62.90 29.29
N LEU A 13 -63.93 -62.78 29.35
CA LEU A 13 -64.59 -61.47 29.29
C LEU A 13 -64.24 -60.76 30.61
N LEU A 14 -63.54 -59.62 30.57
CA LEU A 14 -63.66 -58.51 31.56
C LEU A 14 -62.72 -57.29 31.37
N LEU A 15 -62.08 -57.07 30.20
CA LEU A 15 -61.19 -55.90 29.99
C LEU A 15 -61.44 -55.09 28.71
N LEU A 16 -62.56 -55.33 28.02
CA LEU A 16 -62.86 -54.70 26.72
C LEU A 16 -63.19 -53.19 26.69
N PRO A 17 -63.41 -52.43 27.80
CA PRO A 17 -63.54 -50.97 27.70
C PRO A 17 -62.24 -50.21 28.05
N LEU A 18 -61.11 -50.89 28.27
CA LEU A 18 -59.80 -50.25 28.56
C LEU A 18 -58.80 -50.32 27.38
N LEU A 19 -59.20 -50.86 26.23
CA LEU A 19 -58.41 -50.98 25.00
C LEU A 19 -58.93 -50.09 23.86
N HIS A 20 -59.59 -48.98 24.18
CA HIS A 20 -60.05 -47.97 23.20
C HIS A 20 -59.53 -46.56 23.52
N ALA A 21 -58.41 -46.45 24.26
CA ALA A 21 -57.80 -45.17 24.60
C ALA A 21 -56.29 -45.10 24.29
N CYS A 22 -55.77 -45.98 23.42
CA CYS A 22 -54.41 -45.89 22.88
C CYS A 22 -54.43 -46.35 21.43
N GLU A 23 -54.82 -45.45 20.53
CA GLU A 23 -54.47 -45.45 19.10
C GLU A 23 -54.91 -44.08 18.56
N GLU A 24 -54.27 -43.01 19.04
CA GLU A 24 -54.03 -41.88 18.14
C GLU A 24 -52.87 -42.35 17.26
N GLU A 25 -53.16 -42.64 15.99
CA GLU A 25 -52.13 -42.69 14.97
C GLU A 25 -51.34 -41.38 15.09
N PRO A 26 -50.00 -41.38 15.23
CA PRO A 26 -49.27 -40.13 15.15
C PRO A 26 -49.62 -39.51 13.80
N ASP A 27 -50.11 -38.27 13.79
CA ASP A 27 -50.27 -37.48 12.58
C ASP A 27 -48.94 -37.61 11.82
N VAL A 28 -48.95 -38.38 10.73
CA VAL A 28 -47.81 -38.47 9.84
C VAL A 28 -47.70 -37.09 9.22
N PHE A 29 -46.83 -36.25 9.78
CA PHE A 29 -46.47 -34.98 9.19
C PHE A 29 -46.00 -35.27 7.78
N VAL A 30 -46.80 -34.87 6.80
CA VAL A 30 -46.41 -34.86 5.40
C VAL A 30 -45.83 -33.46 5.17
N PRO A 31 -44.51 -33.32 4.99
CA PRO A 31 -43.92 -32.02 4.74
C PRO A 31 -44.58 -31.39 3.51
N PRO A 32 -44.87 -30.08 3.53
CA PRO A 32 -45.26 -29.38 2.32
C PRO A 32 -44.17 -29.55 1.24
N ASP A 33 -44.58 -29.59 -0.03
CA ASP A 33 -43.64 -29.57 -1.15
C ASP A 33 -42.75 -28.32 -1.02
N PRO A 34 -41.41 -28.45 -0.96
CA PRO A 34 -40.51 -27.31 -0.69
C PRO A 34 -40.66 -26.17 -1.70
N GLY A 35 -41.06 -26.47 -2.93
CA GLY A 35 -41.13 -25.50 -4.02
C GLY A 35 -39.74 -24.94 -4.39
N ASN A 36 -39.69 -24.23 -5.51
CA ASN A 36 -38.45 -23.59 -5.92
C ASN A 36 -38.15 -22.36 -5.05
N ALA A 37 -36.87 -22.02 -4.90
CA ALA A 37 -36.45 -20.96 -3.99
C ALA A 37 -35.08 -20.37 -4.32
N LEU A 38 -34.83 -19.16 -3.83
CA LEU A 38 -33.46 -18.71 -3.54
C LEU A 38 -32.90 -19.58 -2.40
N ILE A 39 -31.74 -20.19 -2.61
CA ILE A 39 -31.12 -21.11 -1.65
C ILE A 39 -29.80 -20.58 -1.07
N TYR A 40 -29.15 -19.64 -1.76
CA TYR A 40 -27.90 -19.04 -1.33
C TYR A 40 -27.77 -17.62 -1.89
N ALA A 41 -27.22 -16.72 -1.08
CA ALA A 41 -26.78 -15.42 -1.56
C ALA A 41 -25.46 -14.99 -0.90
N TYR A 42 -24.63 -14.31 -1.68
CA TYR A 42 -23.46 -13.61 -1.23
C TYR A 42 -23.44 -12.22 -1.87
N PRO A 43 -23.21 -11.14 -1.11
CA PRO A 43 -23.17 -11.10 0.35
C PRO A 43 -24.50 -11.55 0.99
N ALA A 44 -24.43 -12.02 2.24
CA ALA A 44 -25.62 -12.15 3.06
C ALA A 44 -26.11 -10.77 3.52
N SER A 45 -27.42 -10.63 3.79
CA SER A 45 -27.96 -9.37 4.29
C SER A 45 -27.30 -8.98 5.63
N GLY A 46 -26.92 -7.72 5.75
CA GLY A 46 -26.22 -7.14 6.89
C GLY A 46 -24.69 -7.17 6.79
N MET A 47 -24.10 -7.81 5.77
CA MET A 47 -22.64 -7.82 5.60
C MET A 47 -22.11 -6.41 5.31
N VAL A 48 -21.03 -6.04 5.98
CA VAL A 48 -20.32 -4.79 5.76
C VAL A 48 -18.86 -5.05 5.36
N ASP A 49 -18.14 -3.99 5.01
CA ASP A 49 -16.71 -4.07 4.69
C ASP A 49 -16.38 -5.06 3.55
N LEU A 50 -17.19 -5.04 2.50
CA LEU A 50 -16.94 -5.86 1.31
C LEU A 50 -15.94 -5.15 0.38
N PRO A 51 -14.79 -5.79 0.03
CA PRO A 51 -13.88 -5.23 -0.97
C PRO A 51 -14.60 -4.96 -2.29
N LEU A 52 -14.19 -3.93 -3.03
CA LEU A 52 -14.81 -3.59 -4.31
C LEU A 52 -14.64 -4.70 -5.36
N GLY A 53 -13.58 -5.50 -5.29
CA GLY A 53 -13.43 -6.68 -6.15
C GLY A 53 -14.37 -7.85 -5.82
N SER A 54 -15.25 -7.72 -4.82
CA SER A 54 -16.24 -8.75 -4.46
C SER A 54 -17.26 -9.00 -5.57
N LYS A 55 -17.98 -10.12 -5.44
CA LYS A 55 -19.11 -10.46 -6.31
C LYS A 55 -20.44 -10.46 -5.56
N LEU A 56 -21.53 -10.15 -6.25
CA LEU A 56 -22.88 -10.48 -5.83
C LEU A 56 -23.28 -11.80 -6.51
N LEU A 57 -23.66 -12.81 -5.72
CA LEU A 57 -24.10 -14.14 -6.16
C LEU A 57 -25.50 -14.40 -5.63
N LEU A 58 -26.44 -14.76 -6.50
CA LEU A 58 -27.77 -15.27 -6.13
C LEU A 58 -27.98 -16.65 -6.74
N THR A 59 -28.17 -17.67 -5.91
CA THR A 59 -28.36 -19.05 -6.39
C THR A 59 -29.75 -19.56 -6.07
N PHE A 60 -30.43 -20.06 -7.10
CA PHE A 60 -31.76 -20.63 -7.03
C PHE A 60 -31.76 -22.16 -7.14
N SER A 61 -32.83 -22.79 -6.65
CA SER A 61 -33.05 -24.24 -6.81
C SER A 61 -33.37 -24.63 -8.26
N ASN A 62 -33.80 -23.68 -9.09
CA ASN A 62 -34.15 -23.82 -10.50
C ASN A 62 -33.54 -22.70 -11.36
N GLY A 63 -33.74 -22.78 -12.69
CA GLY A 63 -33.19 -21.79 -13.62
C GLY A 63 -33.85 -20.41 -13.49
N ILE A 64 -33.03 -19.38 -13.60
CA ILE A 64 -33.34 -17.96 -13.65
C ILE A 64 -33.85 -17.60 -15.05
N ASP A 65 -34.86 -16.75 -15.13
CA ASP A 65 -35.24 -16.08 -16.36
C ASP A 65 -34.30 -14.89 -16.59
N GLU A 66 -33.26 -15.11 -17.40
CA GLU A 66 -32.24 -14.10 -17.69
C GLU A 66 -32.83 -12.84 -18.33
N ALA A 67 -33.93 -12.96 -19.09
CA ALA A 67 -34.58 -11.80 -19.68
C ALA A 67 -35.22 -10.93 -18.59
N ALA A 68 -35.93 -11.54 -17.65
CA ALA A 68 -36.52 -10.83 -16.51
C ALA A 68 -35.46 -10.19 -15.61
N ALA A 69 -34.36 -10.91 -15.33
CA ALA A 69 -33.25 -10.40 -14.51
C ALA A 69 -32.54 -9.17 -15.12
N LYS A 70 -32.69 -8.94 -16.43
CA LYS A 70 -32.10 -7.80 -17.17
C LYS A 70 -33.14 -6.73 -17.53
N GLU A 71 -34.39 -6.84 -17.08
CA GLU A 71 -35.37 -5.78 -17.26
C GLU A 71 -35.06 -4.58 -16.36
N ASP A 72 -35.30 -3.37 -16.88
CA ASP A 72 -35.07 -2.13 -16.14
C ASP A 72 -35.95 -2.05 -14.88
N CYS A 73 -35.36 -1.56 -13.79
CA CYS A 73 -36.09 -1.25 -12.57
C CYS A 73 -36.76 0.13 -12.62
N HIS A 74 -37.86 0.25 -11.90
CA HIS A 74 -38.60 1.50 -11.76
C HIS A 74 -38.83 1.82 -10.28
N PRO A 75 -38.57 3.07 -9.82
CA PRO A 75 -38.89 3.46 -8.45
C PRO A 75 -40.38 3.35 -8.15
N ASP A 76 -40.73 2.86 -6.96
CA ASP A 76 -42.09 2.82 -6.41
C ASP A 76 -42.09 3.25 -4.94
N GLY A 77 -42.19 4.56 -4.71
CA GLY A 77 -42.02 5.12 -3.37
C GLY A 77 -40.55 5.02 -2.91
N ASP A 78 -40.34 4.37 -1.76
CA ASP A 78 -39.01 4.07 -1.21
C ASP A 78 -38.47 2.70 -1.69
N ASP A 79 -39.26 1.97 -2.49
CA ASP A 79 -38.95 0.65 -3.06
C ASP A 79 -38.75 0.72 -4.58
N PHE A 80 -38.49 -0.45 -5.19
CA PHE A 80 -38.34 -0.60 -6.63
C PHE A 80 -39.17 -1.76 -7.18
N VAL A 81 -39.68 -1.57 -8.39
CA VAL A 81 -40.40 -2.59 -9.18
C VAL A 81 -39.50 -3.07 -10.30
N GLY A 82 -39.25 -4.37 -10.34
CA GLY A 82 -38.40 -5.07 -11.31
C GLY A 82 -37.96 -6.41 -10.72
N ALA A 83 -37.53 -7.36 -11.56
CA ALA A 83 -37.13 -8.68 -11.05
C ALA A 83 -35.86 -8.63 -10.19
N LEU A 84 -34.95 -7.68 -10.46
CA LEU A 84 -33.68 -7.49 -9.78
C LEU A 84 -33.29 -6.01 -9.77
N CYS A 85 -33.34 -5.36 -8.60
CA CYS A 85 -33.00 -3.94 -8.47
C CYS A 85 -31.93 -3.74 -7.40
N LEU A 86 -30.82 -3.10 -7.76
CA LEU A 86 -29.76 -2.69 -6.83
C LEU A 86 -29.75 -1.17 -6.76
N ALA A 87 -29.80 -0.60 -5.56
CA ALA A 87 -29.72 0.84 -5.36
C ALA A 87 -28.76 1.20 -4.23
N ASP A 88 -28.16 2.39 -4.30
CA ASP A 88 -27.33 2.97 -3.25
C ASP A 88 -28.17 3.51 -2.06
N SER A 89 -27.51 4.14 -1.09
CA SER A 89 -28.17 4.73 0.08
C SER A 89 -29.11 5.89 -0.27
N GLU A 90 -28.83 6.63 -1.36
CA GLU A 90 -29.65 7.74 -1.87
C GLU A 90 -30.85 7.28 -2.72
N GLY A 91 -30.88 6.01 -3.12
CA GLY A 91 -31.92 5.45 -3.97
C GLY A 91 -31.63 5.55 -5.47
N ASN A 92 -30.39 5.84 -5.86
CA ASN A 92 -29.96 5.76 -7.26
C ASN A 92 -29.77 4.29 -7.65
N LEU A 93 -30.34 3.89 -8.79
CA LEU A 93 -30.20 2.54 -9.33
C LEU A 93 -28.79 2.32 -9.90
N VAL A 94 -28.23 1.16 -9.59
CA VAL A 94 -26.98 0.65 -10.15
C VAL A 94 -27.26 -0.07 -11.47
N ASP A 95 -26.41 0.13 -12.48
CA ASP A 95 -26.48 -0.61 -13.73
C ASP A 95 -26.01 -2.06 -13.54
N LEU A 96 -26.92 -3.02 -13.72
CA LEU A 96 -26.66 -4.46 -13.61
C LEU A 96 -26.44 -5.15 -14.97
N ASN A 97 -26.20 -4.41 -16.07
CA ASN A 97 -25.99 -4.98 -17.40
C ASN A 97 -24.82 -5.97 -17.51
N SER A 98 -23.83 -5.87 -16.63
CA SER A 98 -22.70 -6.79 -16.54
C SER A 98 -23.02 -8.08 -15.77
N ALA A 99 -24.23 -8.22 -15.23
CA ALA A 99 -24.63 -9.44 -14.52
C ALA A 99 -24.76 -10.63 -15.48
N GLU A 100 -24.26 -11.77 -15.04
CA GLU A 100 -24.23 -13.02 -15.79
C GLU A 100 -25.05 -14.11 -15.10
N VAL A 101 -25.74 -14.92 -15.89
CA VAL A 101 -26.44 -16.11 -15.40
C VAL A 101 -25.61 -17.35 -15.79
N SER A 102 -25.28 -18.17 -14.80
CA SER A 102 -24.37 -19.31 -14.93
C SER A 102 -24.87 -20.52 -14.13
N ASN A 103 -24.04 -21.57 -14.02
CA ASN A 103 -24.33 -22.77 -13.24
C ASN A 103 -25.65 -23.46 -13.63
N ARG A 104 -25.80 -23.77 -14.94
CA ARG A 104 -27.04 -24.32 -15.54
C ARG A 104 -28.24 -23.38 -15.32
N ASP A 105 -27.99 -22.11 -15.52
CA ASP A 105 -28.91 -20.99 -15.38
C ASP A 105 -29.42 -20.75 -13.96
N ARG A 106 -28.78 -21.31 -12.92
CA ARG A 106 -29.26 -21.24 -11.53
C ARG A 106 -28.62 -20.12 -10.71
N THR A 107 -27.52 -19.54 -11.18
CA THR A 107 -26.75 -18.56 -10.40
C THR A 107 -26.62 -17.26 -11.17
N LEU A 108 -27.04 -16.15 -10.58
CA LEU A 108 -26.73 -14.81 -11.07
C LEU A 108 -25.47 -14.29 -10.38
N THR A 109 -24.54 -13.74 -11.16
CA THR A 109 -23.26 -13.18 -10.70
C THR A 109 -23.12 -11.74 -11.19
N PHE A 110 -22.74 -10.81 -10.33
CA PHE A 110 -22.42 -9.42 -10.68
C PHE A 110 -21.12 -8.97 -10.00
N SER A 111 -20.22 -8.31 -10.73
CA SER A 111 -18.96 -7.78 -10.18
C SER A 111 -19.22 -6.44 -9.47
N MET A 112 -18.71 -6.28 -8.25
CA MET A 112 -18.86 -5.06 -7.46
C MET A 112 -17.81 -3.99 -7.78
N GLU A 113 -16.89 -4.22 -8.72
CA GLU A 113 -15.78 -3.29 -9.01
C GLU A 113 -16.25 -1.90 -9.43
N SER A 114 -17.48 -1.81 -9.97
CA SER A 114 -18.11 -0.55 -10.37
C SER A 114 -18.83 0.19 -9.23
N LEU A 115 -18.90 -0.39 -8.03
CA LEU A 115 -19.55 0.21 -6.87
C LEU A 115 -18.64 1.23 -6.17
N ARG A 116 -19.26 2.11 -5.38
CA ARG A 116 -18.55 3.14 -4.60
C ARG A 116 -17.98 2.54 -3.32
N ALA A 117 -16.78 2.95 -2.91
CA ALA A 117 -16.21 2.62 -1.61
C ALA A 117 -17.02 3.23 -0.45
N GLY A 118 -17.09 2.53 0.68
CA GLY A 118 -17.77 2.98 1.91
C GLY A 118 -19.30 3.12 1.81
N GLU A 119 -19.91 2.76 0.68
CA GLU A 119 -21.32 2.99 0.34
C GLU A 119 -22.21 1.82 0.76
N GLN A 120 -23.45 2.11 1.18
CA GLN A 120 -24.45 1.10 1.49
C GLN A 120 -25.34 0.85 0.28
N TYR A 121 -25.51 -0.43 -0.05
CA TYR A 121 -26.35 -0.88 -1.15
C TYR A 121 -27.50 -1.77 -0.66
N ARG A 122 -28.61 -1.70 -1.37
CA ARG A 122 -29.83 -2.47 -1.11
C ARG A 122 -30.28 -3.17 -2.38
N LEU A 123 -30.60 -4.46 -2.26
CA LEU A 123 -31.01 -5.32 -3.36
C LEU A 123 -32.44 -5.81 -3.16
N TRP A 124 -33.31 -5.55 -4.13
CA TRP A 124 -34.65 -6.10 -4.23
C TRP A 124 -34.65 -7.21 -5.30
N VAL A 125 -35.31 -8.31 -4.98
CA VAL A 125 -35.45 -9.47 -5.88
C VAL A 125 -36.89 -9.94 -5.82
N SER A 126 -37.54 -10.04 -6.99
CA SER A 126 -38.96 -10.41 -7.08
C SER A 126 -39.15 -11.80 -7.71
N PRO A 127 -40.29 -12.48 -7.46
CA PRO A 127 -40.55 -13.84 -7.95
C PRO A 127 -40.47 -14.02 -9.47
N GLU A 128 -40.60 -12.95 -10.25
CA GLU A 128 -40.45 -12.93 -11.70
C GLU A 128 -39.06 -13.36 -12.16
N ILE A 129 -38.03 -13.25 -11.31
CA ILE A 129 -36.65 -13.62 -11.63
C ILE A 129 -36.49 -15.11 -11.96
N ALA A 130 -37.33 -15.99 -11.39
CA ALA A 130 -37.21 -17.43 -11.59
C ALA A 130 -38.56 -18.16 -11.43
N PRO A 131 -38.91 -19.11 -12.33
CA PRO A 131 -40.23 -19.74 -12.32
C PRO A 131 -40.57 -20.53 -11.04
N GLY A 132 -41.68 -20.15 -10.40
CA GLY A 132 -42.23 -20.90 -9.26
C GLY A 132 -41.43 -20.76 -7.97
N VAL A 133 -40.60 -19.71 -7.87
CA VAL A 133 -39.93 -19.33 -6.61
C VAL A 133 -40.97 -18.88 -5.58
N VAL A 134 -40.90 -19.44 -4.38
CA VAL A 134 -41.92 -19.24 -3.33
C VAL A 134 -41.46 -18.38 -2.15
N ASN A 135 -40.20 -17.92 -2.14
CA ASN A 135 -39.58 -17.27 -0.99
C ASN A 135 -39.05 -15.86 -1.26
N LEU A 136 -39.64 -15.15 -2.22
CA LEU A 136 -39.30 -13.77 -2.59
C LEU A 136 -40.46 -12.77 -2.36
N GLU A 137 -41.45 -13.12 -1.54
CA GLU A 137 -42.62 -12.29 -1.24
C GLU A 137 -42.40 -11.40 0.00
N GLN A 138 -41.32 -10.62 0.02
CA GLN A 138 -40.99 -9.75 1.17
C GLN A 138 -41.25 -8.27 0.89
N ASP A 139 -41.60 -7.52 1.94
CA ASP A 139 -41.70 -6.06 1.91
C ASP A 139 -40.29 -5.48 2.11
N GLY A 140 -39.77 -4.72 1.13
CA GLY A 140 -38.45 -4.07 1.18
C GLY A 140 -37.30 -4.89 0.57
N PRO A 141 -36.04 -4.45 0.78
CA PRO A 141 -34.86 -5.09 0.17
C PRO A 141 -34.58 -6.47 0.77
N LEU A 142 -34.24 -7.43 -0.09
CA LEU A 142 -33.78 -8.77 0.28
C LEU A 142 -32.43 -8.74 1.00
N ILE A 143 -31.48 -7.97 0.45
CA ILE A 143 -30.10 -7.89 0.93
C ILE A 143 -29.73 -6.43 1.10
N THR A 144 -29.18 -6.10 2.27
CA THR A 144 -28.44 -4.85 2.46
C THR A 144 -26.98 -5.18 2.72
N PHE A 145 -26.06 -4.45 2.09
CA PHE A 145 -24.63 -4.61 2.35
C PHE A 145 -23.88 -3.28 2.25
N ARG A 146 -22.68 -3.21 2.82
CA ARG A 146 -21.80 -2.04 2.72
C ARG A 146 -20.45 -2.41 2.11
N THR A 147 -20.00 -1.65 1.13
CA THR A 147 -18.66 -1.79 0.56
C THR A 147 -17.61 -1.23 1.52
N ARG A 148 -16.35 -1.68 1.37
CA ARG A 148 -15.22 -1.26 2.19
C ARG A 148 -14.89 0.21 1.97
N GLN A 149 -14.59 0.90 3.06
CA GLN A 149 -13.91 2.19 3.03
C GLN A 149 -12.41 1.96 3.20
N TYR A 150 -11.59 2.51 2.31
CA TYR A 150 -10.14 2.26 2.26
C TYR A 150 -9.31 3.38 2.89
N ASP A 151 -9.80 4.60 2.74
CA ASP A 151 -9.09 5.82 3.08
C ASP A 151 -9.97 6.69 3.99
N PRO A 152 -9.35 7.56 4.80
CA PRO A 152 -10.09 8.50 5.62
C PRO A 152 -10.97 9.40 4.76
N VAL A 153 -12.13 9.77 5.29
CA VAL A 153 -13.05 10.73 4.67
C VAL A 153 -12.92 12.07 5.40
N PRO A 154 -12.73 13.19 4.68
CA PRO A 154 -12.55 14.49 5.33
C PRO A 154 -13.73 14.88 6.22
N ASP A 155 -13.42 15.45 7.38
CA ASP A 155 -14.39 15.95 8.38
C ASP A 155 -15.38 14.88 8.89
N GLN A 156 -15.00 13.60 8.81
CA GLN A 156 -15.83 12.48 9.27
C GLN A 156 -15.17 11.77 10.45
N ALA A 157 -15.75 11.94 11.64
CA ALA A 157 -15.25 11.24 12.82
C ALA A 157 -15.39 9.72 12.69
N PRO A 158 -14.46 8.94 13.26
CA PRO A 158 -14.60 7.49 13.34
C PRO A 158 -15.84 7.12 14.17
N GLU A 159 -16.59 6.13 13.69
CA GLU A 159 -17.72 5.51 14.38
C GLU A 159 -17.58 3.99 14.36
N VAL A 160 -18.18 3.29 15.33
CA VAL A 160 -18.25 1.83 15.29
C VAL A 160 -19.29 1.41 14.25
N LEU A 161 -18.84 0.78 13.17
CA LEU A 161 -19.69 0.30 12.10
C LEU A 161 -20.41 -1.01 12.49
N VAL A 162 -19.66 -1.98 13.01
CA VAL A 162 -20.18 -3.29 13.46
C VAL A 162 -19.36 -3.86 14.60
N ILE A 163 -20.01 -4.66 15.44
CA ILE A 163 -19.34 -5.57 16.39
C ILE A 163 -19.70 -6.99 15.99
N ASN A 164 -18.71 -7.83 15.69
CA ASN A 164 -18.90 -9.21 15.23
C ASN A 164 -19.82 -9.37 14.01
N GLN A 165 -19.78 -8.39 13.08
CA GLN A 165 -20.65 -8.33 11.90
C GLN A 165 -22.13 -8.14 12.23
N GLU A 166 -22.43 -7.63 13.42
CA GLU A 166 -23.76 -7.29 13.91
C GLU A 166 -23.86 -5.78 14.17
N ASN A 167 -25.08 -5.24 14.08
CA ASN A 167 -25.33 -3.82 14.34
C ASN A 167 -24.92 -3.48 15.79
N PRO A 168 -24.07 -2.46 16.01
CA PRO A 168 -23.58 -2.09 17.34
C PRO A 168 -24.69 -1.70 18.33
N GLU A 169 -25.85 -1.22 17.83
CA GLU A 169 -27.01 -0.89 18.68
C GLU A 169 -27.51 -2.09 19.49
N ALA A 170 -27.33 -3.32 19.00
CA ALA A 170 -27.69 -4.54 19.71
C ALA A 170 -26.86 -4.77 20.99
N TYR A 171 -25.72 -4.09 21.12
CA TYR A 171 -24.83 -4.19 22.26
C TYR A 171 -24.81 -2.92 23.11
N LEU A 172 -25.64 -1.91 22.82
CA LEU A 172 -25.73 -0.74 23.69
C LEU A 172 -26.29 -1.12 25.08
N PRO A 173 -25.93 -0.39 26.14
CA PRO A 173 -26.53 -0.57 27.45
C PRO A 173 -28.05 -0.44 27.36
N ASP A 174 -28.78 -1.37 28.00
CA ASP A 174 -30.25 -1.41 28.00
C ASP A 174 -30.90 -1.51 26.59
N SER A 175 -30.17 -2.04 25.59
CA SER A 175 -30.73 -2.24 24.25
C SER A 175 -31.97 -3.14 24.26
N GLU A 176 -33.02 -2.73 23.54
CA GLU A 176 -34.18 -3.58 23.25
C GLU A 176 -33.99 -4.39 21.95
N GLY A 177 -32.95 -4.08 21.17
CA GLY A 177 -32.58 -4.79 19.95
C GLY A 177 -31.78 -6.06 20.25
N ALA A 178 -31.83 -7.03 19.33
CA ALA A 178 -31.06 -8.26 19.43
C ALA A 178 -30.14 -8.42 18.21
N ALA A 179 -28.91 -8.84 18.45
CA ALA A 179 -28.01 -9.30 17.40
C ALA A 179 -28.61 -10.55 16.73
N ARG A 180 -28.36 -10.73 15.43
CA ARG A 180 -28.84 -11.90 14.68
C ARG A 180 -28.25 -13.19 15.24
N PHE A 181 -26.99 -13.16 15.67
CA PHE A 181 -26.34 -14.28 16.32
C PHE A 181 -26.05 -13.99 17.81
N PRO A 182 -26.18 -15.00 18.68
CA PRO A 182 -25.81 -14.84 20.08
C PRO A 182 -24.30 -14.66 20.23
N PHE A 183 -23.87 -13.67 21.02
CA PHE A 183 -22.48 -13.54 21.45
C PHE A 183 -22.14 -14.73 22.38
N MET A 184 -21.15 -15.53 22.03
CA MET A 184 -20.81 -16.77 22.75
C MET A 184 -19.64 -16.54 23.71
N ASP A 185 -19.50 -17.41 24.72
CA ASP A 185 -18.39 -17.44 25.67
C ASP A 185 -16.99 -17.42 25.01
N PHE A 186 -16.80 -18.14 23.91
CA PHE A 186 -15.53 -18.16 23.16
C PHE A 186 -15.38 -17.04 22.11
N SER A 187 -16.36 -16.14 21.96
CA SER A 187 -16.35 -15.16 20.88
C SER A 187 -15.27 -14.11 21.08
N SER A 188 -14.36 -13.97 20.11
CA SER A 188 -13.57 -12.76 19.95
C SER A 188 -14.49 -11.57 19.68
N VAL A 189 -14.09 -10.37 20.13
CA VAL A 189 -14.79 -9.11 19.90
C VAL A 189 -14.11 -8.38 18.74
N ARG A 190 -14.75 -8.39 17.56
CA ARG A 190 -14.27 -7.77 16.32
C ARG A 190 -15.02 -6.47 16.06
N ILE A 191 -14.31 -5.35 16.08
CA ILE A 191 -14.87 -3.99 16.03
C ILE A 191 -14.40 -3.33 14.74
N THR A 192 -15.28 -3.24 13.75
CA THR A 192 -14.98 -2.51 12.50
C THR A 192 -15.43 -1.07 12.69
N LEU A 193 -14.55 -0.12 12.38
CA LEU A 193 -14.87 1.32 12.38
C LEU A 193 -15.16 1.82 10.97
N THR A 194 -15.78 3.01 10.88
CA THR A 194 -16.02 3.70 9.60
C THR A 194 -14.73 4.29 9.02
N GLU A 195 -13.80 4.77 9.87
CA GLU A 195 -12.54 5.40 9.47
C GLU A 195 -11.31 4.57 9.86
N PRO A 196 -10.20 4.65 9.09
CA PRO A 196 -8.92 4.07 9.48
C PRO A 196 -8.29 4.85 10.64
N LEU A 197 -7.76 4.13 11.63
CA LEU A 197 -7.23 4.69 12.88
C LEU A 197 -5.72 4.93 12.87
N VAL A 198 -5.28 5.95 13.61
CA VAL A 198 -3.87 6.14 13.98
C VAL A 198 -3.50 5.12 15.06
N GLN A 199 -2.63 4.18 14.69
CA GLN A 199 -2.42 2.95 15.45
C GLN A 199 -1.82 3.15 16.86
N THR A 200 -1.11 4.26 17.09
CA THR A 200 -0.57 4.61 18.42
C THR A 200 -1.65 4.94 19.44
N THR A 201 -2.86 5.30 18.98
CA THR A 201 -4.02 5.55 19.85
C THR A 201 -4.69 4.28 20.35
N VAL A 202 -4.47 3.13 19.70
CA VAL A 202 -5.06 1.85 20.10
C VAL A 202 -4.23 1.22 21.24
N ARG A 203 -4.65 1.46 22.49
CA ARG A 203 -3.94 1.06 23.71
C ARG A 203 -4.87 0.27 24.61
N TYR A 204 -4.65 -1.05 24.68
CA TYR A 204 -5.47 -1.93 25.51
C TYR A 204 -5.32 -1.60 27.00
N GLY A 205 -6.43 -1.54 27.72
CA GLY A 205 -6.47 -1.11 29.13
C GLY A 205 -6.51 0.41 29.32
N ASP A 206 -6.39 1.20 28.25
CA ASP A 206 -6.49 2.67 28.28
C ASP A 206 -7.61 3.18 27.36
N THR A 207 -7.39 3.18 26.04
CA THR A 207 -8.36 3.66 25.04
C THR A 207 -9.32 2.58 24.58
N VAL A 208 -8.92 1.31 24.71
CA VAL A 208 -9.76 0.14 24.43
C VAL A 208 -9.77 -0.75 25.65
N LYS A 209 -10.95 -1.03 26.21
CA LYS A 209 -11.10 -1.81 27.45
C LYS A 209 -12.22 -2.83 27.31
N LEU A 210 -11.96 -4.08 27.68
CA LEU A 210 -12.98 -5.09 27.93
C LEU A 210 -12.91 -5.48 29.40
N GLU A 211 -13.92 -5.12 30.18
CA GLU A 211 -13.92 -5.32 31.63
C GLU A 211 -15.09 -6.18 32.06
N HIS A 212 -14.87 -7.08 33.03
CA HIS A 212 -15.94 -7.82 33.66
C HIS A 212 -16.76 -6.87 34.56
N GLN A 213 -18.06 -6.69 34.25
CA GLN A 213 -18.88 -5.60 34.80
C GLN A 213 -19.01 -5.65 36.33
N GLN A 214 -19.04 -6.84 36.93
CA GLN A 214 -19.22 -6.97 38.38
C GLN A 214 -17.92 -6.77 39.18
N THR A 215 -16.78 -7.19 38.64
CA THR A 215 -15.48 -7.12 39.33
C THR A 215 -14.68 -5.89 38.97
N GLY A 216 -14.94 -5.29 37.80
CA GLY A 216 -14.12 -4.22 37.21
C GLY A 216 -12.74 -4.73 36.76
N GLU A 217 -12.58 -6.03 36.58
CA GLU A 217 -11.32 -6.63 36.14
C GLU A 217 -11.22 -6.57 34.61
N LEU A 218 -10.09 -6.07 34.11
CA LEU A 218 -9.76 -6.08 32.68
C LEU A 218 -9.56 -7.53 32.23
N VAL A 219 -10.22 -7.92 31.14
CA VAL A 219 -10.08 -9.26 30.55
C VAL A 219 -8.68 -9.38 29.94
N ASP A 220 -8.02 -10.52 30.09
CA ASP A 220 -6.77 -10.78 29.37
C ASP A 220 -7.10 -11.20 27.94
N VAL A 221 -6.63 -10.41 26.97
CA VAL A 221 -6.96 -10.59 25.55
C VAL A 221 -5.70 -10.50 24.70
N ARG A 222 -5.67 -11.25 23.61
CA ARG A 222 -4.85 -10.93 22.45
C ARG A 222 -5.52 -9.78 21.71
N ILE A 223 -4.78 -8.70 21.46
CA ILE A 223 -5.26 -7.56 20.67
C ILE A 223 -4.61 -7.55 19.29
N LEU A 224 -5.44 -7.37 18.26
CA LEU A 224 -5.00 -7.08 16.90
C LEU A 224 -5.59 -5.74 16.48
N SER A 225 -4.78 -4.90 15.83
CA SER A 225 -5.24 -3.62 15.28
C SER A 225 -4.47 -3.25 14.02
N GLU A 226 -5.23 -2.91 12.99
CA GLU A 226 -4.73 -2.41 11.71
C GLU A 226 -5.86 -1.69 10.97
N ARG A 227 -5.55 -0.62 10.23
CA ARG A 227 -6.54 0.14 9.44
C ARG A 227 -7.71 0.59 10.32
N HIS A 228 -8.93 0.17 10.00
CA HIS A 228 -10.18 0.46 10.72
C HIS A 228 -10.67 -0.73 11.58
N TYR A 229 -9.79 -1.68 11.92
CA TYR A 229 -10.14 -2.90 12.65
C TYR A 229 -9.47 -2.99 14.02
N ILE A 230 -10.24 -3.44 15.01
CA ILE A 230 -9.75 -3.89 16.32
C ILE A 230 -10.37 -5.25 16.64
N THR A 231 -9.54 -6.27 16.89
CA THR A 231 -10.00 -7.55 17.45
C THR A 231 -9.45 -7.71 18.86
N LEU A 232 -10.34 -8.05 19.80
CA LEU A 232 -9.99 -8.51 21.14
C LEU A 232 -10.36 -9.98 21.25
N ASP A 233 -9.37 -10.86 21.35
CA ASP A 233 -9.57 -12.31 21.49
C ASP A 233 -9.23 -12.73 22.93
N PRO A 234 -10.22 -13.03 23.79
CA PRO A 234 -9.96 -13.46 25.16
C PRO A 234 -9.04 -14.69 25.22
N LYS A 235 -7.98 -14.64 26.04
CA LYS A 235 -7.06 -15.78 26.19
C LYS A 235 -7.73 -16.98 26.86
N GLU A 236 -8.71 -16.70 27.72
CA GLU A 236 -9.62 -17.65 28.34
C GLU A 236 -11.04 -17.28 27.95
N ASP A 237 -11.87 -18.29 27.67
CA ASP A 237 -13.27 -18.04 27.30
C ASP A 237 -13.99 -17.24 28.39
N LEU A 238 -14.83 -16.30 27.95
CA LEU A 238 -15.65 -15.50 28.85
C LEU A 238 -16.66 -16.39 29.59
N ILE A 239 -17.12 -15.95 30.75
CA ILE A 239 -18.06 -16.74 31.55
C ILE A 239 -19.48 -16.53 31.00
N GLY A 240 -20.08 -17.61 30.52
CA GLY A 240 -21.45 -17.59 30.01
C GLY A 240 -22.46 -17.12 31.07
N GLY A 241 -23.25 -16.10 30.74
CA GLY A 241 -24.24 -15.47 31.60
C GLY A 241 -23.73 -14.28 32.42
N ASP A 242 -22.42 -14.10 32.54
CA ASP A 242 -21.84 -12.89 33.11
C ASP A 242 -21.89 -11.73 32.10
N THR A 243 -21.61 -10.51 32.55
CA THR A 243 -21.71 -9.32 31.71
C THR A 243 -20.37 -8.59 31.68
N TYR A 244 -20.00 -8.14 30.48
CA TYR A 244 -18.75 -7.47 30.19
C TYR A 244 -19.04 -6.11 29.55
N THR A 245 -18.21 -5.14 29.86
CA THR A 245 -18.29 -3.77 29.37
C THR A 245 -17.13 -3.53 28.41
N LEU A 246 -17.44 -3.27 27.14
CA LEU A 246 -16.48 -2.81 26.14
C LEU A 246 -16.54 -1.28 26.11
N THR A 247 -15.42 -0.62 26.37
CA THR A 247 -15.30 0.85 26.29
C THR A 247 -14.27 1.22 25.23
N LEU A 248 -14.66 2.14 24.34
CA LEU A 248 -13.79 2.77 23.35
C LEU A 248 -13.76 4.27 23.63
N ASP A 249 -12.57 4.81 23.84
CA ASP A 249 -12.36 6.21 24.23
C ASP A 249 -11.01 6.71 23.73
N GLY A 250 -10.93 7.93 23.19
CA GLY A 250 -9.66 8.53 22.77
C GLY A 250 -8.98 7.85 21.57
N LEU A 251 -9.74 7.13 20.74
CA LEU A 251 -9.29 6.66 19.43
C LEU A 251 -9.36 7.79 18.41
N GLU A 252 -8.33 7.93 17.59
CA GLU A 252 -8.16 9.02 16.64
C GLU A 252 -7.99 8.47 15.22
N ASP A 253 -8.61 9.11 14.24
CA ASP A 253 -8.34 8.86 12.83
C ASP A 253 -7.15 9.68 12.31
N PHE A 254 -6.92 9.71 11.00
CA PHE A 254 -5.79 10.44 10.41
C PHE A 254 -6.02 11.96 10.25
N ASP A 255 -7.25 12.43 10.41
CA ASP A 255 -7.61 13.86 10.38
C ASP A 255 -7.72 14.46 11.79
N GLU A 256 -7.32 13.70 12.81
CA GLU A 256 -7.33 14.08 14.23
C GLU A 256 -8.73 14.13 14.86
N ASP A 257 -9.72 13.59 14.17
CA ASP A 257 -11.06 13.43 14.70
C ASP A 257 -11.10 12.26 15.70
N LEU A 258 -11.72 12.53 16.84
CA LEU A 258 -11.83 11.56 17.92
C LEU A 258 -13.14 10.78 17.81
N LEU A 259 -13.05 9.47 18.02
CA LEU A 259 -14.21 8.62 18.28
C LEU A 259 -14.94 9.15 19.52
N GLU A 260 -16.24 9.42 19.40
CA GLU A 260 -17.07 9.72 20.58
C GLU A 260 -17.02 8.53 21.54
N THR A 261 -16.73 8.81 22.82
CA THR A 261 -16.65 7.77 23.85
C THR A 261 -17.91 6.91 23.84
N VAL A 262 -17.74 5.62 23.58
CA VAL A 262 -18.86 4.68 23.47
C VAL A 262 -18.64 3.45 24.33
N THR A 263 -19.72 2.95 24.89
CA THR A 263 -19.72 1.76 25.75
C THR A 263 -20.74 0.75 25.26
N TYR A 264 -20.34 -0.51 25.21
CA TYR A 264 -21.18 -1.65 24.86
C TYR A 264 -21.23 -2.66 26.01
N THR A 265 -22.36 -3.35 26.12
CA THR A 265 -22.63 -4.43 27.08
C THR A 265 -22.68 -5.76 26.35
N LEU A 266 -21.77 -6.65 26.68
CA LEU A 266 -21.66 -7.98 26.09
C LEU A 266 -22.05 -9.04 27.15
N THR A 267 -23.03 -9.89 26.83
CA THR A 267 -23.45 -10.99 27.70
C THR A 267 -23.26 -12.32 26.96
N PRO A 268 -22.13 -13.00 27.16
CA PRO A 268 -21.84 -14.25 26.47
C PRO A 268 -22.84 -15.34 26.85
N ARG A 269 -23.26 -16.15 25.87
CA ARG A 269 -23.98 -17.40 26.12
C ARG A 269 -23.00 -18.56 26.25
N LEU A 270 -23.26 -19.45 27.21
CA LEU A 270 -22.48 -20.67 27.39
C LEU A 270 -22.66 -21.59 26.17
N SER A 271 -21.56 -22.08 25.60
CA SER A 271 -21.56 -23.03 24.47
C SER A 271 -21.22 -24.47 24.87
N LYS A 272 -20.79 -24.65 26.12
CA LYS A 272 -20.20 -25.88 26.67
C LYS A 272 -21.14 -26.57 27.64
N ASP A 273 -20.87 -27.86 27.93
CA ASP A 273 -21.59 -28.61 28.95
C ASP A 273 -21.30 -28.07 30.37
N ASP A 274 -20.05 -27.67 30.63
CA ASP A 274 -19.60 -27.00 31.85
C ASP A 274 -18.68 -25.82 31.51
N VAL A 275 -18.72 -24.75 32.31
CA VAL A 275 -17.85 -23.56 32.14
C VAL A 275 -16.36 -23.94 32.21
N ALA A 276 -16.02 -24.98 32.98
CA ALA A 276 -14.65 -25.46 33.13
C ALA A 276 -14.15 -26.28 31.92
N ASP A 277 -15.02 -26.68 31.00
CA ASP A 277 -14.60 -27.39 29.79
C ASP A 277 -13.80 -26.46 28.88
N ARG A 278 -12.80 -27.01 28.19
CA ARG A 278 -12.00 -26.21 27.25
C ARG A 278 -12.78 -25.88 25.97
N ASN A 279 -13.60 -26.79 25.47
CA ASN A 279 -14.26 -26.66 24.18
C ASN A 279 -15.73 -27.14 24.27
N PRO A 280 -16.60 -26.72 23.33
CA PRO A 280 -17.92 -27.32 23.13
C PRO A 280 -17.88 -28.85 22.97
N PRO A 281 -18.99 -29.57 23.20
CA PRO A 281 -18.96 -31.02 23.35
C PRO A 281 -18.77 -31.83 22.06
N ILE A 282 -19.05 -31.25 20.88
CA ILE A 282 -19.01 -31.99 19.61
C ILE A 282 -17.75 -31.63 18.82
N LYS A 283 -16.76 -32.53 18.82
CA LYS A 283 -15.54 -32.40 17.99
C LYS A 283 -15.81 -32.75 16.53
N GLN A 284 -15.23 -31.98 15.62
CA GLN A 284 -15.18 -32.23 14.18
C GLN A 284 -13.73 -32.05 13.67
N LEU A 285 -13.34 -32.89 12.72
CA LEU A 285 -12.11 -32.68 11.95
C LEU A 285 -12.52 -32.31 10.52
N MET A 286 -12.02 -31.19 10.04
CA MET A 286 -12.44 -30.56 8.79
C MET A 286 -11.29 -30.60 7.79
N LYS A 287 -11.55 -31.08 6.58
CA LYS A 287 -10.54 -31.20 5.52
C LYS A 287 -11.07 -30.63 4.22
N ALA A 288 -10.24 -29.87 3.52
CA ALA A 288 -10.53 -29.45 2.15
C ALA A 288 -10.81 -30.69 1.27
N GLN A 289 -11.99 -30.76 0.65
CA GLN A 289 -12.38 -31.86 -0.22
C GLN A 289 -13.29 -31.37 -1.38
N PRO A 290 -12.96 -31.70 -2.64
CA PRO A 290 -11.72 -32.37 -3.08
C PRO A 290 -10.50 -31.45 -2.94
N ALA A 291 -9.32 -32.01 -2.74
CA ALA A 291 -8.04 -31.28 -2.74
C ALA A 291 -7.14 -31.74 -3.89
N LEU A 292 -6.06 -30.99 -4.15
CA LEU A 292 -5.08 -31.34 -5.18
C LEU A 292 -4.54 -32.77 -4.96
N GLY A 293 -4.72 -33.63 -5.97
CA GLY A 293 -4.35 -35.04 -5.92
C GLY A 293 -5.51 -36.00 -5.70
N ASP A 294 -6.68 -35.51 -5.27
CA ASP A 294 -7.89 -36.33 -5.16
C ASP A 294 -8.49 -36.65 -6.55
N PRO A 295 -9.12 -37.83 -6.72
CA PRO A 295 -9.83 -38.16 -7.95
C PRO A 295 -10.97 -37.17 -8.25
N GLY A 296 -10.92 -36.55 -9.44
CA GLY A 296 -11.94 -35.60 -9.88
C GLY A 296 -11.72 -34.17 -9.39
N TYR A 297 -10.54 -33.84 -8.87
CA TYR A 297 -10.13 -32.46 -8.60
C TYR A 297 -9.79 -31.67 -9.89
N PRO A 298 -10.19 -30.39 -10.03
CA PRO A 298 -11.16 -29.70 -9.16
C PRO A 298 -12.60 -30.18 -9.45
N GLN A 299 -13.43 -30.23 -8.41
CA GLN A 299 -14.89 -30.34 -8.59
C GLN A 299 -15.49 -28.93 -8.68
N THR A 300 -16.58 -28.80 -9.41
CA THR A 300 -17.31 -27.53 -9.52
C THR A 300 -18.34 -27.42 -8.39
N SER A 301 -18.40 -26.26 -7.74
CA SER A 301 -19.45 -25.96 -6.76
C SER A 301 -20.83 -26.05 -7.42
N ARG A 302 -21.77 -26.67 -6.71
CA ARG A 302 -23.17 -26.70 -7.13
C ARG A 302 -23.89 -25.37 -6.91
N LEU A 303 -23.34 -24.48 -6.09
CA LEU A 303 -23.94 -23.20 -5.75
C LEU A 303 -23.59 -22.10 -6.73
N HIS A 304 -22.32 -21.98 -7.10
CA HIS A 304 -21.86 -20.83 -7.87
C HIS A 304 -21.08 -21.23 -9.13
N GLY A 305 -20.89 -22.52 -9.39
CA GLY A 305 -20.27 -22.98 -10.64
C GLY A 305 -18.75 -22.77 -10.72
N LEU A 306 -18.10 -22.31 -9.64
CA LEU A 306 -16.64 -22.13 -9.59
C LEU A 306 -15.95 -23.43 -9.13
N PRO A 307 -14.68 -23.66 -9.52
CA PRO A 307 -13.86 -24.74 -8.97
C PRO A 307 -13.74 -24.66 -7.44
N LEU A 308 -13.99 -25.77 -6.74
CA LEU A 308 -13.78 -25.87 -5.30
C LEU A 308 -12.29 -26.07 -5.00
N ASN A 309 -11.79 -25.37 -3.99
CA ASN A 309 -10.42 -25.46 -3.48
C ASN A 309 -9.33 -25.17 -4.51
N GLN A 310 -9.67 -24.37 -5.54
CA GLN A 310 -8.78 -23.85 -6.57
C GLN A 310 -9.14 -22.39 -6.80
N PHE A 311 -8.15 -21.51 -6.73
CA PHE A 311 -8.35 -20.07 -6.73
C PHE A 311 -7.47 -19.44 -7.79
N ASN A 312 -8.00 -18.45 -8.49
CA ASN A 312 -7.19 -17.59 -9.35
C ASN A 312 -6.88 -16.30 -8.59
N LEU A 313 -5.61 -15.96 -8.55
CA LEU A 313 -5.11 -14.64 -8.18
C LEU A 313 -4.96 -13.88 -9.49
N GLU A 314 -5.84 -12.93 -9.76
CA GLU A 314 -5.88 -12.20 -11.03
C GLU A 314 -5.59 -10.72 -10.79
N THR A 315 -4.51 -10.22 -11.39
CA THR A 315 -4.22 -8.78 -11.46
C THR A 315 -3.53 -8.44 -12.76
N GLU A 316 -3.59 -7.18 -13.15
CA GLU A 316 -2.72 -6.66 -14.21
C GLU A 316 -1.23 -6.74 -13.82
N ALA A 317 -0.90 -6.66 -12.52
CA ALA A 317 0.47 -6.68 -12.02
C ALA A 317 1.14 -8.06 -12.04
N LEU A 318 0.39 -9.15 -11.80
CA LEU A 318 0.91 -10.53 -11.75
C LEU A 318 0.38 -11.43 -12.89
N GLY A 319 -0.60 -10.95 -13.65
CA GLY A 319 -1.41 -11.80 -14.52
C GLY A 319 -2.31 -12.75 -13.73
N ILE A 320 -2.68 -13.86 -14.36
CA ILE A 320 -3.51 -14.91 -13.74
C ILE A 320 -2.59 -15.98 -13.18
N THR A 321 -2.60 -16.14 -11.85
CA THR A 321 -1.90 -17.21 -11.16
C THR A 321 -2.90 -18.12 -10.46
N GLN A 322 -2.85 -19.40 -10.76
CA GLN A 322 -3.73 -20.38 -10.13
C GLN A 322 -3.05 -21.02 -8.92
N VAL A 323 -3.72 -20.98 -7.77
CA VAL A 323 -3.29 -21.61 -6.52
C VAL A 323 -4.32 -22.63 -6.04
N ASN A 324 -3.88 -23.67 -5.34
CA ASN A 324 -4.70 -24.83 -4.99
C ASN A 324 -4.62 -25.08 -3.49
N ALA A 325 -5.75 -25.38 -2.83
CA ALA A 325 -5.73 -25.72 -1.41
C ALA A 325 -5.03 -27.06 -1.17
N MET A 326 -4.19 -27.10 -0.14
CA MET A 326 -3.55 -28.32 0.33
C MET A 326 -4.49 -29.10 1.26
N PRO A 327 -4.38 -30.45 1.27
CA PRO A 327 -5.25 -31.32 2.07
C PRO A 327 -4.85 -31.34 3.55
N LEU A 328 -4.90 -30.19 4.22
CA LEU A 328 -4.72 -30.06 5.67
C LEU A 328 -6.04 -30.29 6.42
N VAL A 329 -5.91 -30.77 7.66
CA VAL A 329 -7.04 -31.05 8.55
C VAL A 329 -7.04 -30.00 9.67
N LEU A 330 -8.19 -29.41 9.92
CA LEU A 330 -8.45 -28.48 11.02
C LEU A 330 -9.34 -29.14 12.06
N GLU A 331 -9.18 -28.77 13.33
CA GLU A 331 -10.05 -29.14 14.43
C GLU A 331 -11.06 -28.02 14.71
N GLY A 332 -12.35 -28.38 14.71
CA GLY A 332 -13.45 -27.51 15.12
C GLY A 332 -14.33 -28.19 16.15
N TRP A 333 -15.08 -27.38 16.91
CA TRP A 333 -15.95 -27.82 17.99
C TRP A 333 -17.31 -27.15 17.87
N MET A 334 -18.38 -27.89 18.14
CA MET A 334 -19.75 -27.40 18.01
C MET A 334 -20.52 -27.55 19.32
N GLY A 335 -21.38 -26.56 19.61
CA GLY A 335 -22.37 -26.63 20.67
C GLY A 335 -23.44 -27.68 20.39
N ARG A 336 -24.25 -28.00 21.41
CA ARG A 336 -25.35 -28.97 21.27
C ARG A 336 -26.50 -28.40 20.44
N PRO A 337 -26.89 -29.03 19.31
CA PRO A 337 -28.00 -28.53 18.49
C PRO A 337 -29.37 -28.51 19.20
N ASP A 338 -29.56 -29.34 20.23
CA ASP A 338 -30.78 -29.37 21.05
C ASP A 338 -30.84 -28.24 22.09
N GLU A 339 -29.69 -27.63 22.43
CA GLU A 339 -29.62 -26.45 23.31
C GLU A 339 -29.55 -25.15 22.50
N HIS A 340 -28.91 -25.18 21.34
CA HIS A 340 -28.74 -24.05 20.43
C HIS A 340 -29.55 -24.24 19.14
N VAL A 341 -30.88 -24.29 19.28
CA VAL A 341 -31.81 -24.69 18.20
C VAL A 341 -31.79 -23.72 17.01
N GLU A 342 -31.70 -22.41 17.26
CA GLU A 342 -31.74 -21.38 16.22
C GLU A 342 -30.42 -21.28 15.44
N ALA A 343 -29.30 -21.34 16.16
CA ALA A 343 -27.96 -21.19 15.60
C ALA A 343 -26.96 -21.99 16.43
N VAL A 344 -26.45 -23.09 15.87
CA VAL A 344 -25.47 -23.94 16.53
C VAL A 344 -24.10 -23.26 16.48
N PRO A 345 -23.51 -22.90 17.63
CA PRO A 345 -22.22 -22.23 17.68
C PRO A 345 -21.09 -23.20 17.30
N VAL A 346 -20.15 -22.72 16.51
CA VAL A 346 -18.95 -23.45 16.06
C VAL A 346 -17.72 -22.63 16.41
N VAL A 347 -16.69 -23.29 16.95
CA VAL A 347 -15.39 -22.67 17.22
C VAL A 347 -14.25 -23.53 16.68
N ALA A 348 -13.31 -22.91 15.97
CA ALA A 348 -11.99 -23.48 15.75
C ALA A 348 -10.95 -22.56 16.41
N ARG A 349 -10.12 -23.12 17.27
CA ARG A 349 -9.19 -22.32 18.07
C ARG A 349 -8.09 -21.70 17.20
N ALA A 350 -7.65 -20.50 17.57
CA ALA A 350 -6.54 -19.77 16.95
C ALA A 350 -5.27 -20.62 16.92
N GLY A 351 -4.39 -20.37 15.94
CA GLY A 351 -3.10 -21.05 15.77
C GLY A 351 -3.11 -22.21 14.78
N GLN A 352 -4.27 -22.58 14.25
CA GLN A 352 -4.37 -23.56 13.17
C GLN A 352 -4.09 -22.93 11.80
N GLN A 353 -3.60 -23.73 10.86
CA GLN A 353 -3.12 -23.23 9.56
C GLN A 353 -3.89 -23.81 8.36
N LEU A 354 -4.19 -22.93 7.41
CA LEU A 354 -4.55 -23.26 6.04
C LEU A 354 -3.31 -23.10 5.14
N ARG A 355 -3.23 -23.92 4.09
CA ARG A 355 -2.10 -23.86 3.15
C ARG A 355 -2.60 -23.99 1.72
N ILE A 356 -2.05 -23.17 0.85
CA ILE A 356 -2.29 -23.21 -0.59
C ILE A 356 -0.94 -23.29 -1.32
N THR A 357 -0.94 -23.82 -2.52
CA THR A 357 0.27 -23.88 -3.35
C THR A 357 0.82 -22.48 -3.61
N GLY A 358 2.15 -22.38 -3.68
CA GLY A 358 2.83 -21.15 -4.01
C GLY A 358 2.70 -20.64 -5.44
N ILE A 359 3.22 -19.43 -5.64
CA ILE A 359 3.50 -18.83 -6.94
C ILE A 359 4.96 -19.12 -7.29
N ASP A 360 5.20 -19.86 -8.36
CA ASP A 360 6.55 -20.22 -8.83
C ASP A 360 6.62 -20.35 -10.37
N PRO A 361 7.33 -19.45 -11.08
CA PRO A 361 7.91 -18.19 -10.59
C PRO A 361 6.84 -17.09 -10.47
N ILE A 362 7.15 -16.01 -9.77
CA ILE A 362 6.36 -14.76 -9.85
C ILE A 362 6.66 -14.10 -11.20
N LEU A 363 5.62 -13.83 -11.98
CA LEU A 363 5.70 -13.18 -13.29
C LEU A 363 5.08 -11.79 -13.22
N LEU A 364 5.83 -10.74 -13.55
CA LEU A 364 5.27 -9.39 -13.67
C LEU A 364 4.44 -9.32 -14.96
N GLY A 365 3.21 -8.83 -14.86
CA GLY A 365 2.21 -8.86 -15.93
C GLY A 365 1.88 -10.25 -16.45
N GLY A 366 2.23 -11.31 -15.72
CA GLY A 366 2.06 -12.70 -16.13
C GLY A 366 3.04 -13.20 -17.21
N GLU A 367 4.06 -12.42 -17.58
CA GLU A 367 5.01 -12.80 -18.65
C GLU A 367 6.48 -12.50 -18.28
N VAL A 368 6.77 -11.33 -17.68
CA VAL A 368 8.15 -10.94 -17.37
C VAL A 368 8.63 -11.72 -16.16
N ARG A 369 9.61 -12.61 -16.37
CA ARG A 369 10.08 -13.55 -15.36
C ARG A 369 10.91 -12.84 -14.29
N THR A 370 10.63 -13.14 -13.04
CA THR A 370 11.47 -12.79 -11.89
C THR A 370 12.13 -14.05 -11.31
N PRO A 371 13.21 -13.93 -10.53
CA PRO A 371 13.77 -15.06 -9.79
C PRO A 371 12.98 -15.39 -8.51
N MET A 372 11.91 -14.65 -8.22
CA MET A 372 11.10 -14.87 -7.04
C MET A 372 10.16 -16.05 -7.20
N PHE A 373 9.94 -16.72 -6.08
CA PHE A 373 8.86 -17.66 -5.85
C PHE A 373 8.45 -17.52 -4.39
N THR A 374 7.21 -17.89 -4.05
CA THR A 374 6.72 -17.77 -2.67
C THR A 374 6.97 -19.04 -1.85
N GLY A 375 7.17 -20.19 -2.50
CA GLY A 375 6.83 -21.46 -1.86
C GLY A 375 5.35 -21.47 -1.47
N ASP A 376 4.89 -22.47 -0.74
CA ASP A 376 3.49 -22.50 -0.33
C ASP A 376 3.11 -21.23 0.48
N LEU A 377 1.88 -20.78 0.29
CA LEU A 377 1.32 -19.69 1.09
C LEU A 377 0.55 -20.31 2.26
N ILE A 378 0.80 -19.79 3.46
CA ILE A 378 0.26 -20.29 4.72
C ILE A 378 -0.57 -19.17 5.35
N GLY A 379 -1.81 -19.49 5.69
CA GLY A 379 -2.70 -18.64 6.46
C GLY A 379 -2.89 -19.22 7.85
N THR A 380 -2.46 -18.53 8.90
CA THR A 380 -2.66 -18.92 10.29
C THR A 380 -3.83 -18.15 10.87
N PHE A 381 -4.81 -18.83 11.46
CA PHE A 381 -5.89 -18.16 12.18
C PHE A 381 -5.32 -17.49 13.42
N VAL A 382 -5.29 -16.16 13.47
CA VAL A 382 -4.65 -15.42 14.57
C VAL A 382 -5.58 -15.19 15.77
N THR A 383 -6.87 -15.42 15.54
CA THR A 383 -7.96 -15.36 16.51
C THR A 383 -8.84 -16.60 16.36
N ASP A 384 -9.63 -16.92 17.36
CA ASP A 384 -10.61 -18.01 17.26
C ASP A 384 -11.60 -17.77 16.10
N VAL A 385 -11.77 -18.80 15.26
CA VAL A 385 -12.80 -18.82 14.21
C VAL A 385 -14.13 -19.02 14.89
N THR A 386 -15.01 -18.02 14.81
CA THR A 386 -16.37 -18.08 15.38
C THR A 386 -17.36 -18.31 14.26
N GLY A 387 -18.19 -19.34 14.37
CA GLY A 387 -19.19 -19.66 13.36
C GLY A 387 -20.55 -20.05 13.91
N TYR A 388 -21.56 -20.00 13.03
CA TYR A 388 -22.94 -20.35 13.34
C TYR A 388 -23.50 -21.21 12.21
N LEU A 389 -24.00 -22.39 12.57
CA LEU A 389 -24.73 -23.28 11.69
C LEU A 389 -26.23 -23.12 11.94
N THR A 390 -26.96 -22.73 10.90
CA THR A 390 -28.38 -22.35 10.97
C THR A 390 -29.20 -23.07 9.90
N THR A 391 -30.52 -23.10 10.06
CA THR A 391 -31.43 -23.43 8.95
C THR A 391 -31.35 -22.35 7.87
N ASN A 392 -31.73 -22.67 6.63
CA ASN A 392 -31.64 -21.72 5.52
C ASN A 392 -32.43 -20.42 5.81
N PRO A 393 -31.81 -19.22 5.78
CA PRO A 393 -32.49 -17.97 6.14
C PRO A 393 -33.57 -17.55 5.14
N TYR A 394 -33.57 -18.11 3.93
CA TYR A 394 -34.59 -17.86 2.92
C TYR A 394 -35.77 -18.83 3.03
N ARG A 395 -35.83 -19.65 4.08
CA ARG A 395 -36.95 -20.55 4.34
C ARG A 395 -37.65 -20.17 5.65
N PRO A 396 -38.96 -20.45 5.78
CA PRO A 396 -39.66 -20.24 7.04
C PRO A 396 -38.96 -20.96 8.20
N GLU A 397 -39.05 -20.38 9.39
CA GLU A 397 -38.49 -20.99 10.60
C GLU A 397 -39.04 -22.41 10.82
N GLY A 398 -38.17 -23.34 11.23
CA GLY A 398 -38.52 -24.75 11.43
C GLY A 398 -38.72 -25.55 10.14
N PHE A 399 -38.48 -24.97 8.96
CA PHE A 399 -38.43 -25.73 7.71
C PHE A 399 -37.33 -26.79 7.77
N GLN A 400 -37.67 -28.03 7.40
CA GLN A 400 -36.72 -29.14 7.49
C GLN A 400 -35.62 -28.97 6.43
N PRO A 401 -34.33 -29.13 6.80
CA PRO A 401 -33.24 -29.03 5.84
C PRO A 401 -33.40 -30.01 4.67
N ASP A 402 -33.17 -29.51 3.46
CA ASP A 402 -33.15 -30.27 2.23
C ASP A 402 -31.99 -29.77 1.38
N ASP A 403 -31.06 -30.65 1.01
CA ASP A 403 -29.81 -30.24 0.36
C ASP A 403 -30.05 -29.45 -0.94
N ASP A 404 -31.10 -29.76 -1.71
CA ASP A 404 -31.35 -29.14 -3.02
C ASP A 404 -32.22 -27.88 -2.95
N PHE A 405 -33.13 -27.82 -1.97
CA PHE A 405 -34.14 -26.76 -1.87
C PHE A 405 -34.01 -25.88 -0.63
N ALA A 406 -33.36 -26.33 0.43
CA ALA A 406 -33.23 -25.66 1.72
C ALA A 406 -31.99 -26.13 2.48
N PRO A 407 -30.77 -26.03 1.90
CA PRO A 407 -29.57 -26.52 2.57
C PRO A 407 -29.32 -25.70 3.84
N MET A 408 -28.67 -26.30 4.84
CA MET A 408 -28.26 -25.57 6.04
C MET A 408 -27.34 -24.42 5.65
N TYR A 409 -27.29 -23.36 6.46
CA TYR A 409 -26.48 -22.18 6.21
C TYR A 409 -25.38 -22.04 7.26
N VAL A 410 -24.20 -21.61 6.84
CA VAL A 410 -23.07 -21.36 7.74
C VAL A 410 -22.55 -19.93 7.59
N TYR A 411 -22.22 -19.34 8.72
CA TYR A 411 -21.49 -18.08 8.84
C TYR A 411 -20.21 -18.35 9.61
N MET A 412 -19.06 -17.90 9.12
CA MET A 412 -17.77 -18.03 9.81
C MET A 412 -17.05 -16.69 9.80
N ASN A 413 -16.66 -16.22 10.98
CA ASN A 413 -15.91 -14.99 11.20
C ASN A 413 -14.52 -15.35 11.71
N PHE A 414 -13.48 -14.80 11.09
CA PHE A 414 -12.09 -15.04 11.50
C PHE A 414 -11.14 -13.95 11.04
N ASP A 415 -9.96 -13.93 11.67
CA ASP A 415 -8.79 -13.14 11.29
C ASP A 415 -7.66 -14.09 10.91
N LEU A 416 -6.94 -13.78 9.82
CA LEU A 416 -5.91 -14.65 9.24
C LEU A 416 -4.61 -13.88 9.02
N ALA A 417 -3.49 -14.37 9.54
CA ALA A 417 -2.16 -13.90 9.14
C ALA A 417 -1.65 -14.75 7.98
N MET A 418 -1.39 -14.11 6.84
CA MET A 418 -0.91 -14.78 5.63
C MET A 418 0.57 -14.49 5.40
N HIS A 419 1.33 -15.53 5.07
CA HIS A 419 2.76 -15.44 4.73
C HIS A 419 3.16 -16.51 3.72
N ALA A 420 4.33 -16.33 3.12
CA ALA A 420 5.02 -17.21 2.20
C ALA A 420 6.16 -17.96 2.90
N VAL A 421 6.39 -19.20 2.49
CA VAL A 421 7.50 -20.03 2.99
C VAL A 421 8.88 -19.46 2.60
N GLU A 422 9.03 -18.92 1.38
CA GLU A 422 10.26 -18.27 0.94
C GLU A 422 10.28 -16.80 1.42
N PRO A 423 11.27 -16.38 2.24
CA PRO A 423 11.30 -15.03 2.80
C PRO A 423 11.33 -13.89 1.77
N ARG A 424 11.93 -14.11 0.60
CA ARG A 424 11.86 -13.12 -0.50
C ARG A 424 10.46 -13.00 -1.09
N GLY A 425 9.69 -14.09 -1.11
CA GLY A 425 8.29 -14.10 -1.51
C GLY A 425 7.37 -13.34 -0.55
N ASN A 426 7.73 -13.23 0.73
CA ASN A 426 6.97 -12.45 1.73
C ASN A 426 6.85 -10.97 1.37
N ALA A 427 7.76 -10.44 0.56
CA ALA A 427 7.67 -9.10 -0.02
C ALA A 427 6.35 -8.82 -0.75
N SER A 428 5.74 -9.88 -1.27
CA SER A 428 4.59 -9.76 -2.15
C SER A 428 3.27 -10.11 -1.48
N VAL A 429 3.21 -10.72 -0.29
CA VAL A 429 1.95 -11.30 0.23
C VAL A 429 1.76 -11.25 1.75
N ASN A 430 2.79 -10.86 2.51
CA ASN A 430 2.76 -10.92 3.98
C ASN A 430 1.85 -9.84 4.60
N GLN A 431 0.74 -10.24 5.24
CA GLN A 431 -0.27 -9.33 5.80
C GLN A 431 -1.28 -10.04 6.72
N ASN A 432 -2.06 -9.26 7.48
CA ASN A 432 -3.29 -9.72 8.11
C ASN A 432 -4.51 -9.53 7.17
N LEU A 433 -5.41 -10.50 7.16
CA LEU A 433 -6.76 -10.40 6.61
C LEU A 433 -7.74 -10.38 7.78
N MET A 434 -8.23 -9.18 8.11
CA MET A 434 -9.05 -8.93 9.30
C MET A 434 -10.55 -8.97 8.98
N HIS A 435 -11.33 -9.35 9.98
CA HIS A 435 -12.80 -9.37 10.04
C HIS A 435 -13.46 -10.10 8.87
N VAL A 436 -12.82 -11.15 8.39
CA VAL A 436 -13.32 -11.95 7.26
C VAL A 436 -14.57 -12.69 7.70
N GLN A 437 -15.71 -12.38 7.08
CA GLN A 437 -16.91 -13.20 7.16
C GLN A 437 -17.08 -14.03 5.89
N ALA A 438 -17.00 -15.35 6.03
CA ALA A 438 -17.27 -16.30 4.98
C ALA A 438 -18.65 -16.93 5.19
N VAL A 439 -19.47 -16.96 4.13
CA VAL A 439 -20.84 -17.49 4.18
C VAL A 439 -21.03 -18.60 3.16
N GLY A 440 -21.76 -19.64 3.55
CA GLY A 440 -21.89 -20.85 2.75
C GLY A 440 -23.10 -21.68 3.10
N VAL A 441 -23.18 -22.84 2.48
CA VAL A 441 -24.19 -23.86 2.81
C VAL A 441 -23.54 -25.14 3.30
N VAL A 442 -24.33 -25.96 4.00
CA VAL A 442 -23.89 -27.24 4.54
C VAL A 442 -24.87 -28.34 4.16
N ASP A 443 -24.34 -29.39 3.55
CA ASP A 443 -25.05 -30.64 3.28
C ASP A 443 -24.79 -31.64 4.41
N VAL A 444 -25.80 -32.44 4.73
CA VAL A 444 -25.70 -33.51 5.72
C VAL A 444 -25.89 -34.86 5.04
N LYS A 445 -24.79 -35.52 4.68
CA LYS A 445 -24.80 -36.80 3.96
C LYS A 445 -23.90 -37.82 4.64
N ASP A 446 -24.40 -39.06 4.75
CA ASP A 446 -23.65 -40.21 5.29
C ASP A 446 -23.04 -39.97 6.70
N GLY A 447 -23.65 -39.11 7.51
CA GLY A 447 -23.15 -38.76 8.85
C GLY A 447 -21.98 -37.77 8.87
N ALA A 448 -21.61 -37.20 7.71
CA ALA A 448 -20.61 -36.15 7.58
C ALA A 448 -21.28 -34.82 7.15
N LEU A 449 -20.68 -33.71 7.57
CA LEU A 449 -21.06 -32.38 7.11
C LEU A 449 -20.18 -31.99 5.93
N THR A 450 -20.77 -31.48 4.86
CA THR A 450 -20.01 -30.95 3.71
C THR A 450 -20.37 -29.49 3.52
N PHE A 451 -19.39 -28.62 3.72
CA PHE A 451 -19.50 -27.17 3.62
C PHE A 451 -19.07 -26.72 2.22
N GLU A 452 -19.86 -25.85 1.60
CA GLU A 452 -19.48 -25.07 0.43
C GLU A 452 -19.57 -23.59 0.82
N VAL A 453 -18.43 -22.92 0.90
CA VAL A 453 -18.30 -21.55 1.41
C VAL A 453 -17.66 -20.67 0.35
N PHE A 454 -18.17 -19.45 0.21
CA PHE A 454 -17.63 -18.46 -0.72
C PHE A 454 -17.28 -17.16 0.01
N ARG A 455 -16.12 -16.59 -0.33
CA ARG A 455 -15.71 -15.24 0.06
C ARG A 455 -14.70 -14.71 -0.95
N THR A 456 -14.88 -13.49 -1.41
CA THR A 456 -13.80 -12.78 -2.10
C THR A 456 -12.86 -12.18 -1.06
N LEU A 457 -11.58 -12.53 -1.14
CA LEU A 457 -10.51 -11.91 -0.34
C LEU A 457 -9.75 -10.93 -1.22
N GLU A 458 -9.33 -9.83 -0.63
CA GLU A 458 -8.49 -8.82 -1.27
C GLU A 458 -7.14 -8.84 -0.54
N LEU A 459 -6.06 -8.99 -1.30
CA LEU A 459 -4.70 -9.13 -0.78
C LEU A 459 -3.88 -7.95 -1.31
N ASP A 460 -3.15 -7.29 -0.42
CA ASP A 460 -2.12 -6.34 -0.82
C ASP A 460 -0.90 -7.11 -1.35
N ILE A 461 -0.42 -6.70 -2.52
CA ILE A 461 0.76 -7.29 -3.15
C ILE A 461 1.85 -6.25 -3.41
N LEU A 462 3.08 -6.73 -3.60
CA LEU A 462 4.27 -5.89 -3.86
C LEU A 462 4.43 -4.78 -2.80
N SER A 463 4.35 -5.14 -1.51
CA SER A 463 4.34 -4.19 -0.37
C SER A 463 3.24 -3.11 -0.45
N GLY A 464 2.04 -3.48 -0.91
CA GLY A 464 0.88 -2.58 -0.98
C GLY A 464 0.88 -1.64 -2.18
N ALA A 465 1.74 -1.88 -3.17
CA ALA A 465 1.75 -1.11 -4.42
C ALA A 465 0.59 -1.48 -5.36
N ALA A 466 0.01 -2.68 -5.19
CA ALA A 466 -1.16 -3.13 -5.91
C ALA A 466 -2.04 -4.04 -5.03
N LYS A 467 -3.29 -4.25 -5.43
CA LYS A 467 -4.25 -5.14 -4.78
C LYS A 467 -4.65 -6.26 -5.74
N VAL A 468 -4.85 -7.47 -5.20
CA VAL A 468 -5.43 -8.61 -5.92
C VAL A 468 -6.71 -9.06 -5.23
N SER A 469 -7.76 -9.28 -6.01
CA SER A 469 -8.95 -9.97 -5.53
C SER A 469 -8.90 -11.44 -5.90
N ALA A 470 -9.32 -12.28 -4.98
CA ALA A 470 -9.30 -13.72 -5.13
C ALA A 470 -10.60 -14.32 -4.58
N ASP A 471 -11.29 -15.06 -5.42
CA ASP A 471 -12.55 -15.71 -5.05
C ASP A 471 -12.28 -17.06 -4.38
N PHE A 472 -12.46 -17.12 -3.07
CA PHE A 472 -12.28 -18.34 -2.29
C PHE A 472 -13.57 -19.16 -2.26
N ALA A 473 -13.69 -20.09 -3.21
CA ALA A 473 -14.68 -21.15 -3.21
C ALA A 473 -14.15 -22.40 -2.48
N LEU A 474 -14.48 -22.55 -1.20
CA LEU A 474 -13.99 -23.63 -0.34
C LEU A 474 -15.00 -24.77 -0.26
N GLY A 475 -14.54 -25.98 -0.57
CA GLY A 475 -15.26 -27.23 -0.32
C GLY A 475 -14.61 -27.96 0.84
N VAL A 476 -15.32 -28.13 1.96
CA VAL A 476 -14.76 -28.73 3.18
C VAL A 476 -15.66 -29.86 3.64
N ARG A 477 -15.09 -31.03 3.91
CA ARG A 477 -15.80 -32.12 4.58
C ARG A 477 -15.39 -32.17 6.03
N ALA A 478 -16.34 -32.38 6.93
CA ALA A 478 -16.10 -32.68 8.34
C ALA A 478 -16.38 -34.15 8.63
N ASP A 479 -15.40 -34.84 9.21
CA ASP A 479 -15.48 -36.25 9.58
C ASP A 479 -14.52 -36.53 10.75
N SER A 480 -15.00 -37.13 11.84
CA SER A 480 -14.19 -37.39 13.03
C SER A 480 -13.06 -38.41 12.82
N GLU A 481 -13.09 -39.16 11.71
CA GLU A 481 -12.12 -40.22 11.40
C GLU A 481 -10.90 -39.72 10.61
N PHE A 482 -10.81 -38.43 10.27
CA PHE A 482 -9.64 -37.92 9.56
C PHE A 482 -8.35 -38.01 10.40
N GLU A 483 -7.24 -38.33 9.74
CA GLU A 483 -5.92 -38.25 10.35
C GLU A 483 -5.53 -36.79 10.57
N PHE A 484 -5.17 -36.44 11.80
CA PHE A 484 -4.84 -35.09 12.21
C PHE A 484 -3.39 -35.04 12.73
N ASP A 485 -2.52 -34.33 12.02
CA ASP A 485 -1.13 -34.07 12.46
C ASP A 485 -1.09 -32.78 13.29
N GLN A 486 -0.46 -32.86 14.46
CA GLN A 486 -0.36 -31.79 15.45
C GLN A 486 1.09 -31.35 15.67
N LEU A 487 2.01 -31.78 14.80
CA LEU A 487 3.43 -31.53 14.97
C LEU A 487 3.85 -30.27 14.20
N ASN A 488 4.34 -29.27 14.93
CA ASN A 488 5.12 -28.19 14.33
C ASN A 488 6.57 -28.67 14.11
N ARG A 489 7.15 -28.37 12.94
CA ARG A 489 8.46 -28.90 12.54
C ARG A 489 9.52 -27.82 12.36
N ASP A 490 9.10 -26.58 12.22
CA ASP A 490 9.97 -25.46 11.92
C ASP A 490 10.06 -24.57 13.16
N PRO A 491 11.27 -24.27 13.67
CA PRO A 491 11.42 -23.33 14.75
C PRO A 491 11.18 -21.90 14.24
N LEU A 492 10.65 -21.04 15.11
CA LEU A 492 10.50 -19.62 14.81
C LEU A 492 11.87 -18.97 14.59
N GLN A 493 12.04 -18.23 13.50
CA GLN A 493 13.27 -17.55 13.10
C GLN A 493 13.00 -16.16 12.52
N ALA A 494 13.85 -15.18 12.86
CA ALA A 494 13.81 -13.85 12.26
C ALA A 494 14.48 -13.86 10.87
N THR A 495 13.70 -13.81 9.81
CA THR A 495 14.17 -13.98 8.42
C THR A 495 14.60 -12.68 7.75
N GLY A 496 14.11 -11.53 8.23
CA GLY A 496 14.48 -10.20 7.74
C GLY A 496 14.14 -9.10 8.76
N SER A 497 14.67 -7.90 8.53
CA SER A 497 14.34 -6.72 9.33
C SER A 497 14.46 -5.42 8.54
N PHE A 498 13.74 -4.41 9.00
CA PHE A 498 13.92 -3.01 8.62
C PHE A 498 13.91 -2.16 9.90
N PRO A 499 14.97 -1.43 10.23
CA PRO A 499 16.27 -1.44 9.57
C PRO A 499 16.97 -2.81 9.64
N GLU A 500 17.87 -3.06 8.68
CA GLU A 500 18.78 -4.20 8.72
C GLU A 500 19.78 -4.05 9.90
N HIS A 501 20.28 -5.17 10.41
CA HIS A 501 21.31 -5.15 11.46
C HIS A 501 22.58 -4.40 10.97
N ASN A 502 23.05 -3.45 11.79
CA ASN A 502 24.08 -2.43 11.51
C ASN A 502 23.76 -1.44 10.38
N GLN A 503 22.49 -1.24 10.03
CA GLN A 503 22.11 -0.17 9.12
C GLN A 503 22.39 1.20 9.76
N VAL A 504 22.87 2.13 8.95
CA VAL A 504 23.09 3.54 9.30
C VAL A 504 22.11 4.41 8.52
N GLN A 505 21.91 5.66 8.97
CA GLN A 505 20.99 6.63 8.38
C GLN A 505 19.54 6.13 8.38
N VAL A 506 19.12 5.49 9.47
CA VAL A 506 17.72 5.14 9.69
C VAL A 506 16.93 6.41 10.02
N GLU A 507 15.80 6.60 9.37
CA GLU A 507 14.91 7.73 9.64
C GLU A 507 14.36 7.64 11.07
N PRO A 508 14.52 8.67 11.92
CA PRO A 508 14.12 8.59 13.32
C PRO A 508 12.61 8.44 13.57
N SER A 509 11.77 8.88 12.63
CA SER A 509 10.31 8.83 12.71
C SER A 509 9.68 7.51 12.25
N ASN A 510 10.45 6.58 11.65
CA ASN A 510 9.86 5.42 10.99
C ASN A 510 9.66 4.22 11.94
N ASN A 511 8.81 3.28 11.54
CA ASN A 511 8.63 2.01 12.23
C ASN A 511 9.84 1.10 12.05
N ILE A 512 10.08 0.24 13.04
CA ILE A 512 10.99 -0.89 12.96
C ILE A 512 10.16 -2.15 12.70
N ILE A 513 10.56 -2.97 11.75
CA ILE A 513 9.85 -4.17 11.30
C ILE A 513 10.80 -5.37 11.42
N VAL A 514 10.32 -6.45 12.01
CA VAL A 514 11.03 -7.73 12.08
C VAL A 514 10.16 -8.79 11.43
N VAL A 515 10.69 -9.44 10.40
CA VAL A 515 9.97 -10.44 9.60
C VAL A 515 10.35 -11.83 10.11
N PHE A 516 9.36 -12.64 10.45
CA PHE A 516 9.53 -14.02 10.87
C PHE A 516 9.11 -15.00 9.76
N ASN A 517 9.54 -16.26 9.86
CA ASN A 517 9.11 -17.34 8.96
C ASN A 517 7.63 -17.71 9.15
N GLU A 518 7.03 -17.32 10.27
CA GLU A 518 5.63 -17.60 10.63
C GLU A 518 5.10 -16.52 11.60
N PRO A 519 3.77 -16.39 11.79
CA PRO A 519 3.18 -15.44 12.73
C PRO A 519 3.64 -15.66 14.17
N VAL A 520 3.96 -14.56 14.84
CA VAL A 520 4.43 -14.55 16.23
C VAL A 520 3.23 -14.44 17.17
N SER A 521 3.22 -15.26 18.21
CA SER A 521 2.23 -15.18 19.29
C SER A 521 2.39 -13.88 20.09
N ASP A 522 1.29 -13.41 20.67
CA ASP A 522 1.30 -12.26 21.56
C ASP A 522 2.04 -12.52 22.88
N ASP A 523 2.14 -13.78 23.30
CA ASP A 523 2.92 -14.19 24.47
C ASP A 523 4.42 -13.96 24.23
N GLY A 524 5.06 -13.18 25.12
CA GLY A 524 6.49 -12.88 25.05
C GLY A 524 6.80 -11.59 24.30
N MET A 525 5.83 -10.97 23.62
CA MET A 525 6.01 -9.68 22.94
C MET A 525 6.36 -8.56 23.93
N GLU A 526 5.95 -8.66 25.20
CA GLU A 526 6.34 -7.75 26.27
C GLU A 526 7.84 -7.77 26.59
N GLY A 527 8.55 -8.81 26.14
CA GLY A 527 10.01 -8.93 26.24
C GLY A 527 10.77 -8.14 25.18
N VAL A 528 10.09 -7.70 24.10
CA VAL A 528 10.70 -6.90 23.04
C VAL A 528 10.96 -5.48 23.54
N GLN A 529 12.21 -5.05 23.54
CA GLN A 529 12.61 -3.76 24.11
C GLN A 529 13.59 -3.02 23.20
N LEU A 530 13.38 -1.72 23.06
CA LEU A 530 14.28 -0.83 22.32
C LEU A 530 15.11 0.00 23.30
N PHE A 531 16.43 0.00 23.12
CA PHE A 531 17.34 0.79 23.93
C PHE A 531 18.18 1.73 23.07
N ARG A 532 18.43 2.93 23.57
CA ARG A 532 19.55 3.75 23.09
C ARG A 532 20.84 3.19 23.70
N GLN A 533 21.89 2.99 22.90
CA GLN A 533 23.10 2.25 23.30
C GLN A 533 23.74 2.72 24.61
N ASN A 534 23.71 4.03 24.89
CA ASN A 534 24.29 4.63 26.08
C ASN A 534 23.29 4.81 27.25
N SER A 535 22.10 4.24 27.13
CA SER A 535 21.03 4.28 28.13
C SER A 535 20.64 2.86 28.55
N SER A 536 20.27 2.70 29.82
CA SER A 536 19.61 1.49 30.32
C SER A 536 18.10 1.65 30.42
N GLU A 537 17.58 2.83 30.09
CA GLU A 537 16.14 3.12 30.06
C GLU A 537 15.60 2.73 28.67
N PRO A 538 14.55 1.88 28.62
CA PRO A 538 13.93 1.51 27.36
C PRO A 538 13.21 2.72 26.74
N VAL A 539 13.25 2.80 25.41
CA VAL A 539 12.44 3.73 24.64
C VAL A 539 10.98 3.28 24.70
N PRO A 540 10.02 4.19 24.95
CA PRO A 540 8.60 3.87 24.83
C PRO A 540 8.25 3.41 23.41
N ILE A 541 7.78 2.18 23.28
CA ILE A 541 7.40 1.55 22.02
C ILE A 541 6.04 0.87 22.15
N GLN A 542 5.32 0.78 21.03
CA GLN A 542 4.20 -0.14 20.84
C GLN A 542 4.65 -1.27 19.92
N VAL A 543 4.33 -2.51 20.27
CA VAL A 543 4.66 -3.69 19.46
C VAL A 543 3.35 -4.34 19.00
N ARG A 544 3.21 -4.57 17.69
CA ARG A 544 2.01 -5.18 17.08
C ARG A 544 2.42 -6.27 16.10
N SER A 545 1.58 -7.30 15.92
CA SER A 545 1.78 -8.33 14.89
C SER A 545 0.98 -8.00 13.62
N SER A 546 1.59 -8.23 12.45
CA SER A 546 0.94 -8.12 11.15
C SER A 546 1.49 -9.16 10.18
N GLY A 547 0.67 -10.15 9.81
CA GLY A 547 1.14 -11.32 9.08
C GLY A 547 2.20 -12.07 9.90
N SER A 548 3.37 -12.31 9.32
CA SER A 548 4.56 -12.79 10.04
C SER A 548 5.50 -11.67 10.53
N ASN A 549 5.07 -10.41 10.50
CA ASN A 549 5.86 -9.28 10.97
C ASN A 549 5.54 -8.91 12.42
N LEU A 550 6.56 -8.50 13.16
CA LEU A 550 6.40 -7.59 14.30
C LEU A 550 6.67 -6.16 13.83
N VAL A 551 5.73 -5.27 14.08
CA VAL A 551 5.82 -3.83 13.83
C VAL A 551 6.04 -3.13 15.17
N ILE A 552 7.21 -2.54 15.34
CA ILE A 552 7.64 -1.80 16.51
C ILE A 552 7.54 -0.31 16.18
N THR A 553 6.61 0.38 16.83
CA THR A 553 6.36 1.82 16.64
C THR A 553 6.91 2.58 17.85
N PRO A 554 7.98 3.38 17.69
CA PRO A 554 8.40 4.34 18.71
C PRO A 554 7.27 5.35 19.00
N LEU A 555 6.91 5.53 20.26
CA LEU A 555 5.85 6.49 20.65
C LEU A 555 6.33 7.94 20.61
N ASN A 556 7.65 8.15 20.65
CA ASN A 556 8.31 9.42 20.40
C ASN A 556 9.28 9.24 19.25
N GLU A 557 9.54 10.32 18.49
CA GLU A 557 10.60 10.30 17.49
C GLU A 557 11.94 9.90 18.14
N LEU A 558 12.70 9.02 17.48
CA LEU A 558 14.02 8.64 17.97
C LEU A 558 14.98 9.84 17.91
N ALA A 559 15.98 9.87 18.78
CA ALA A 559 17.00 10.91 18.73
C ALA A 559 17.88 10.70 17.50
N ALA A 560 18.06 11.76 16.70
CA ALA A 560 18.91 11.76 15.52
C ALA A 560 20.40 11.56 15.88
N GLY A 561 21.16 10.90 14.99
CA GLY A 561 22.60 10.65 15.13
C GLY A 561 22.97 9.67 16.24
N GLU A 562 22.02 8.90 16.74
CA GLU A 562 22.20 7.99 17.87
C GLU A 562 22.06 6.52 17.48
N ARG A 563 22.76 5.67 18.22
CA ARG A 563 22.73 4.21 18.06
C ARG A 563 21.68 3.57 18.95
N TYR A 564 20.89 2.69 18.36
CA TYR A 564 19.83 1.95 19.02
C TYR A 564 20.04 0.44 18.91
N ASN A 565 19.47 -0.28 19.87
CA ASN A 565 19.46 -1.74 19.94
C ASN A 565 18.05 -2.22 20.26
N LEU A 566 17.43 -2.93 19.31
CA LEU A 566 16.19 -3.66 19.53
C LEU A 566 16.53 -5.08 20.00
N ASP A 567 16.17 -5.40 21.24
CA ASP A 567 16.26 -6.73 21.82
C ASP A 567 14.92 -7.46 21.63
N LEU A 568 14.95 -8.62 20.98
CA LEU A 568 13.74 -9.43 20.75
C LEU A 568 13.34 -10.24 21.99
N GLY A 569 14.25 -10.41 22.96
CA GLY A 569 14.06 -11.30 24.10
C GLY A 569 14.04 -12.79 23.72
N ASP A 570 14.02 -13.65 24.74
CA ASP A 570 14.13 -15.11 24.58
C ASP A 570 12.78 -15.85 24.64
N ASN A 571 11.67 -15.12 24.82
CA ASN A 571 10.36 -15.71 25.10
C ASN A 571 9.40 -15.72 23.90
N LEU A 572 9.77 -15.08 22.78
CA LEU A 572 8.95 -15.11 21.56
C LEU A 572 8.76 -16.55 21.09
N LYS A 573 7.56 -16.83 20.61
CA LYS A 573 7.16 -18.13 20.06
C LYS A 573 6.17 -17.93 18.91
N ASP A 574 6.05 -18.93 18.06
CA ASP A 574 5.06 -18.92 16.99
C ASP A 574 3.62 -19.07 17.52
N MET A 575 2.66 -18.97 16.60
CA MET A 575 1.24 -19.10 16.90
C MET A 575 0.69 -20.53 16.86
N ASP A 576 1.50 -21.56 16.61
CA ASP A 576 0.99 -22.93 16.55
C ASP A 576 0.33 -23.33 17.89
N ILE A 577 -0.91 -23.82 17.81
CA ILE A 577 -1.70 -24.14 19.01
C ILE A 577 -1.27 -25.46 19.67
N PHE A 578 -0.69 -26.39 18.92
CA PHE A 578 -0.44 -27.75 19.38
C PHE A 578 0.99 -27.95 19.86
N ASP A 579 1.97 -27.39 19.14
CA ASP A 579 3.40 -27.48 19.45
C ASP A 579 4.12 -26.15 19.14
N PRO A 580 3.83 -25.07 19.90
CA PRO A 580 4.44 -23.77 19.62
C PRO A 580 5.96 -23.79 19.80
N SER A 581 6.69 -23.32 18.80
CA SER A 581 8.15 -23.27 18.79
C SER A 581 8.65 -21.90 19.26
N HIS A 582 9.69 -21.92 20.09
CA HIS A 582 10.37 -20.70 20.53
C HIS A 582 11.30 -20.15 19.45
N LEU A 583 11.55 -18.84 19.51
CA LEU A 583 12.53 -18.16 18.68
C LEU A 583 13.92 -18.79 18.83
N GLU A 584 14.49 -19.23 17.73
CA GLU A 584 15.86 -19.72 17.64
C GLU A 584 16.76 -18.67 16.98
N PHE A 585 17.87 -18.34 17.64
CA PHE A 585 18.88 -17.45 17.09
C PHE A 585 19.90 -18.27 16.30
N VAL A 586 19.97 -18.03 14.98
CA VAL A 586 20.84 -18.77 14.07
C VAL A 586 21.76 -17.82 13.30
N PRO A 587 23.04 -18.17 13.06
CA PRO A 587 23.93 -17.34 12.24
C PRO A 587 23.33 -17.12 10.84
N GLY A 588 23.31 -15.86 10.39
CA GLY A 588 22.70 -15.47 9.11
C GLY A 588 21.18 -15.21 9.14
N ASP A 589 20.55 -15.27 10.32
CA ASP A 589 19.22 -14.66 10.54
C ASP A 589 19.30 -13.11 10.54
N ALA A 590 18.16 -12.44 10.68
CA ALA A 590 18.09 -10.97 10.69
C ALA A 590 18.87 -10.30 11.84
N THR A 591 19.18 -11.05 12.89
CA THR A 591 19.92 -10.60 14.09
C THR A 591 21.39 -11.05 14.09
N ASP A 592 21.84 -11.74 13.04
CA ASP A 592 23.10 -12.48 12.96
C ASP A 592 23.32 -13.44 14.15
N GLY A 593 22.23 -14.07 14.62
CA GLY A 593 22.21 -15.02 15.73
C GLY A 593 22.38 -14.40 17.12
N SER A 594 22.24 -13.08 17.26
CA SER A 594 22.39 -12.38 18.54
C SER A 594 21.07 -12.12 19.28
N GLY A 595 19.93 -12.24 18.59
CA GLY A 595 18.63 -11.79 19.09
C GLY A 595 18.47 -10.26 19.14
N GLN A 596 19.46 -9.53 18.61
CA GLN A 596 19.53 -8.08 18.66
C GLN A 596 19.66 -7.45 17.27
N ILE A 597 18.86 -6.42 17.01
CA ILE A 597 18.97 -5.59 15.80
C ILE A 597 19.54 -4.23 16.22
N VAL A 598 20.74 -3.94 15.74
CA VAL A 598 21.46 -2.70 16.08
C VAL A 598 21.45 -1.78 14.88
N PHE A 599 21.15 -0.49 15.06
CA PHE A 599 21.14 0.46 13.95
C PHE A 599 21.48 1.87 14.43
N ASP A 600 21.90 2.72 13.49
CA ASP A 600 22.23 4.13 13.73
C ASP A 600 21.23 5.02 12.99
N THR A 601 20.56 5.90 13.73
CA THR A 601 19.67 6.91 13.15
C THR A 601 20.46 7.94 12.35
N ALA A 602 19.82 8.57 11.37
CA ALA A 602 20.43 9.63 10.57
C ALA A 602 20.90 10.79 11.47
N SER A 603 22.15 11.25 11.28
CA SER A 603 22.64 12.48 11.90
C SER A 603 22.23 13.65 11.04
N TYR A 604 21.51 14.62 11.61
CA TYR A 604 21.17 15.86 10.93
C TYR A 604 22.17 16.99 11.26
N ALA A 605 23.31 16.67 11.86
CA ALA A 605 24.33 17.64 12.22
C ALA A 605 25.01 18.20 10.96
N ALA A 606 25.04 19.52 10.84
CA ALA A 606 25.72 20.21 9.77
C ALA A 606 27.12 20.67 10.20
N ASN A 607 28.06 20.74 9.25
CA ASN A 607 29.35 21.39 9.44
C ASN A 607 29.15 22.88 9.81
N ALA A 608 30.11 23.47 10.53
CA ALA A 608 29.97 24.83 11.05
C ALA A 608 29.84 25.92 9.97
N ASP A 609 30.24 25.62 8.74
CA ASP A 609 30.20 26.46 7.55
C ASP A 609 29.17 26.00 6.51
N ALA A 610 28.37 24.98 6.81
CA ALA A 610 27.31 24.51 5.93
C ALA A 610 26.25 25.60 5.69
N PRO A 611 25.72 25.74 4.46
CA PRO A 611 24.63 26.67 4.19
C PRO A 611 23.33 26.17 4.82
N VAL A 612 22.42 27.10 5.10
CA VAL A 612 21.06 26.78 5.56
C VAL A 612 20.13 26.88 4.36
N LEU A 613 19.54 25.76 3.95
CA LEU A 613 18.63 25.68 2.82
C LEU A 613 17.18 25.47 3.30
N PRO A 614 16.18 26.10 2.66
CA PRO A 614 14.77 25.83 2.89
C PRO A 614 14.38 24.45 2.32
N PRO A 615 13.28 23.86 2.80
CA PRO A 615 12.79 22.61 2.23
C PRO A 615 12.25 22.84 0.81
N VAL A 616 12.31 21.80 -0.01
CA VAL A 616 11.75 21.77 -1.37
C VAL A 616 10.91 20.51 -1.57
N VAL A 617 9.99 20.55 -2.53
CA VAL A 617 9.25 19.36 -2.97
C VAL A 617 10.15 18.57 -3.92
N LEU A 618 10.63 17.41 -3.45
CA LEU A 618 11.39 16.46 -4.27
C LEU A 618 10.51 15.68 -5.24
N GLY A 619 9.38 15.21 -4.73
CA GLY A 619 8.45 14.35 -5.45
C GLY A 619 7.03 14.87 -5.34
N LEU A 620 6.31 15.01 -6.46
CA LEU A 620 4.89 15.37 -6.49
C LEU A 620 4.12 14.47 -7.47
N TYR A 621 3.04 13.84 -7.01
CA TYR A 621 2.08 13.15 -7.88
C TYR A 621 0.65 13.61 -7.59
N PRO A 622 -0.12 14.00 -8.63
CA PRO A 622 0.33 14.27 -10.01
C PRO A 622 1.17 15.57 -10.06
N GLY A 623 2.12 15.68 -10.99
CA GLY A 623 2.83 16.93 -11.26
C GLY A 623 4.33 16.91 -10.98
N ILE A 624 4.87 18.08 -10.63
CA ILE A 624 6.29 18.35 -10.33
C ILE A 624 6.42 19.41 -9.24
N GLY A 625 7.46 19.31 -8.41
CA GLY A 625 7.67 20.16 -7.23
C GLY A 625 8.20 21.59 -7.47
N CYS A 626 7.83 22.26 -8.57
CA CYS A 626 8.21 23.66 -8.85
C CYS A 626 7.01 24.49 -9.30
N ALA A 627 7.03 25.79 -9.05
CA ALA A 627 6.12 26.73 -9.69
C ALA A 627 6.25 26.64 -11.21
N LEU A 628 5.14 26.69 -11.95
CA LEU A 628 5.12 26.53 -13.41
C LEU A 628 4.76 27.83 -14.13
N GLU A 629 5.51 28.14 -15.18
CA GLU A 629 5.23 29.19 -16.17
C GLU A 629 4.79 28.57 -17.50
N ASP A 630 4.18 29.38 -18.38
CA ASP A 630 3.74 28.98 -19.73
C ASP A 630 2.82 27.74 -19.77
N ARG A 631 1.98 27.58 -18.74
CA ARG A 631 0.97 26.52 -18.68
C ARG A 631 -0.12 26.73 -19.74
N GLY A 632 -0.69 25.63 -20.23
CA GLY A 632 -1.81 25.66 -21.18
C GLY A 632 -1.42 26.01 -22.61
N VAL A 633 -0.11 26.05 -22.92
CA VAL A 633 0.36 26.25 -24.29
C VAL A 633 0.02 25.03 -25.15
N GLU A 634 -0.69 25.24 -26.25
CA GLU A 634 -1.10 24.17 -27.15
C GLU A 634 0.07 23.64 -28.01
N GLN A 635 0.26 22.32 -28.05
CA GLN A 635 1.18 21.61 -28.95
C GLN A 635 0.53 20.37 -29.58
N GLN A 636 1.15 19.81 -30.64
CA GLN A 636 0.66 18.59 -31.28
C GLN A 636 1.43 17.35 -30.79
N ASP A 637 0.71 16.29 -30.41
CA ASP A 637 1.29 14.99 -30.05
C ASP A 637 1.72 14.16 -31.28
N ALA A 638 2.25 12.95 -31.04
CA ALA A 638 2.67 12.02 -32.10
C ALA A 638 1.52 11.63 -33.05
N GLN A 639 0.27 11.69 -32.58
CA GLN A 639 -0.94 11.32 -33.31
C GLN A 639 -1.61 12.53 -33.99
N GLY A 640 -1.08 13.74 -33.79
CA GLY A 640 -1.59 14.99 -34.34
C GLY A 640 -2.74 15.62 -33.53
N ASN A 641 -3.02 15.13 -32.32
CA ASN A 641 -3.99 15.75 -31.41
C ASN A 641 -3.37 17.00 -30.76
N THR A 642 -4.20 17.99 -30.46
CA THR A 642 -3.77 19.19 -29.73
C THR A 642 -3.81 18.92 -28.23
N LEU A 643 -2.70 19.19 -27.55
CA LEU A 643 -2.53 19.02 -26.11
C LEU A 643 -2.22 20.38 -25.48
N GLU A 644 -2.82 20.67 -24.33
CA GLU A 644 -2.45 21.80 -23.47
C GLU A 644 -1.29 21.39 -22.55
N MET A 645 -0.08 21.86 -22.86
CA MET A 645 1.13 21.48 -22.13
C MET A 645 1.10 22.00 -20.69
N ALA A 646 1.70 21.26 -19.75
CA ALA A 646 1.67 21.60 -18.33
C ALA A 646 2.51 22.82 -17.96
N GLY A 647 3.45 23.23 -18.82
CA GLY A 647 4.33 24.40 -18.60
C GLY A 647 5.79 23.99 -18.36
N ARG A 648 6.57 24.87 -17.74
CA ARG A 648 7.96 24.63 -17.32
C ARG A 648 8.22 25.25 -15.96
N CYS A 649 9.23 24.79 -15.23
CA CYS A 649 9.58 25.42 -13.95
C CYS A 649 9.90 26.90 -14.12
N ALA A 650 9.37 27.74 -13.23
CA ALA A 650 9.82 29.10 -13.02
C ALA A 650 11.32 29.08 -12.75
N GLY A 651 12.05 30.07 -13.27
CA GLY A 651 13.51 30.01 -13.26
C GLY A 651 14.12 29.06 -14.31
N GLY A 652 13.35 28.47 -15.23
CA GLY A 652 13.87 27.82 -16.44
C GLY A 652 14.28 28.82 -17.54
N LEU A 653 14.84 28.34 -18.65
CA LEU A 653 15.08 29.16 -19.85
C LEU A 653 13.83 29.23 -20.74
N ALA A 654 13.73 30.28 -21.56
CA ALA A 654 12.57 30.48 -22.44
C ALA A 654 12.50 29.46 -23.59
N GLU A 655 13.62 28.81 -23.89
CA GLU A 655 13.78 27.71 -24.83
C GLU A 655 13.59 26.33 -24.21
N ASP A 656 13.43 26.21 -22.88
CA ASP A 656 13.18 24.93 -22.23
C ASP A 656 11.87 24.31 -22.72
N SER A 657 11.92 23.02 -23.04
CA SER A 657 10.77 22.21 -23.44
C SER A 657 9.69 22.19 -22.36
N LEU A 658 8.43 22.21 -22.78
CA LEU A 658 7.28 22.19 -21.87
C LEU A 658 6.96 20.75 -21.45
N TYR A 659 6.63 20.56 -20.18
CA TYR A 659 6.17 19.29 -19.64
C TYR A 659 4.89 18.80 -20.31
N TYR A 660 4.85 17.49 -20.57
CA TYR A 660 3.65 16.79 -21.04
C TYR A 660 2.49 16.99 -20.04
N PRO A 661 1.21 17.03 -20.49
CA PRO A 661 0.07 17.17 -19.58
C PRO A 661 0.10 16.15 -18.44
N PHE A 662 -0.29 16.57 -17.24
CA PHE A 662 -0.34 15.69 -16.07
C PHE A 662 -1.67 14.94 -16.01
N PHE A 663 -1.59 13.68 -15.57
CA PHE A 663 -2.74 12.79 -15.42
C PHE A 663 -2.75 12.22 -14.00
N TYR A 664 -3.95 12.05 -13.47
CA TYR A 664 -4.18 11.47 -12.15
C TYR A 664 -5.03 10.21 -12.29
N ASP A 665 -4.44 9.07 -12.02
CA ASP A 665 -5.16 7.81 -11.96
C ASP A 665 -5.92 7.74 -10.62
N VAL A 666 -7.23 7.56 -10.70
CA VAL A 666 -8.13 7.59 -9.53
C VAL A 666 -7.85 6.48 -8.52
N SER A 667 -7.06 5.45 -8.87
CA SER A 667 -6.61 4.42 -7.92
C SER A 667 -5.35 4.76 -7.15
N ARG A 668 -4.69 5.90 -7.44
CA ARG A 668 -3.40 6.29 -6.86
C ARG A 668 -3.55 7.45 -5.86
N PRO A 669 -2.76 7.48 -4.77
CA PRO A 669 -2.83 8.58 -3.82
C PRO A 669 -2.16 9.85 -4.40
N ILE A 670 -2.70 11.03 -4.09
CA ILE A 670 -1.97 12.29 -4.27
C ILE A 670 -0.85 12.32 -3.22
N GLU A 671 0.40 12.49 -3.65
CA GLU A 671 1.55 12.35 -2.76
C GLU A 671 2.59 13.44 -2.99
N VAL A 672 3.11 14.00 -1.88
CA VAL A 672 4.20 14.98 -1.83
C VAL A 672 5.33 14.39 -1.00
N SER A 673 6.57 14.47 -1.50
CA SER A 673 7.79 14.07 -0.78
C SER A 673 8.78 15.23 -0.72
N PHE A 674 9.47 15.36 0.41
CA PHE A 674 10.35 16.50 0.72
C PHE A 674 11.83 16.07 0.82
N ASN A 675 12.76 17.01 0.65
CA ASN A 675 14.21 16.74 0.75
C ASN A 675 14.74 16.64 2.18
N MET A 676 13.97 17.13 3.14
CA MET A 676 14.33 17.14 4.56
C MET A 676 13.07 16.96 5.42
N PRO A 677 13.21 16.55 6.70
CA PRO A 677 12.08 16.41 7.60
C PRO A 677 11.31 17.73 7.78
N MET A 678 9.99 17.64 7.68
CA MET A 678 9.03 18.73 7.74
C MET A 678 8.30 18.75 9.09
N GLU A 679 7.76 19.91 9.43
CA GLU A 679 6.87 20.10 10.58
C GLU A 679 5.47 19.57 10.22
N LEU A 680 4.99 18.54 10.92
CA LEU A 680 3.70 17.91 10.61
C LEU A 680 2.54 18.91 10.77
N ALA A 681 2.62 19.83 11.74
CA ALA A 681 1.61 20.86 11.98
C ALA A 681 1.44 21.84 10.80
N SER A 682 2.43 21.92 9.90
CA SER A 682 2.35 22.74 8.68
C SER A 682 1.67 22.02 7.50
N MET A 683 1.43 20.70 7.61
CA MET A 683 0.81 19.89 6.57
C MET A 683 -0.72 19.98 6.62
N THR A 684 -1.24 21.17 6.31
CA THR A 684 -2.66 21.51 6.39
C THR A 684 -3.30 21.71 5.02
N PHE A 685 -4.61 21.47 4.95
CA PHE A 685 -5.39 21.70 3.74
C PHE A 685 -6.31 22.91 3.89
N GLY A 686 -6.42 23.70 2.81
CA GLY A 686 -7.27 24.89 2.74
C GLY A 686 -8.29 24.82 1.62
N THR A 687 -8.97 25.93 1.38
CA THR A 687 -9.88 26.10 0.22
C THR A 687 -9.19 26.88 -0.88
N ILE A 688 -9.46 26.54 -2.15
CA ILE A 688 -8.89 27.28 -3.27
C ILE A 688 -9.47 28.69 -3.32
N ALA A 689 -8.60 29.68 -3.53
CA ALA A 689 -9.00 31.06 -3.75
C ALA A 689 -9.78 31.21 -5.07
N ALA A 690 -10.56 32.28 -5.19
CA ALA A 690 -11.44 32.49 -6.34
C ALA A 690 -10.72 32.66 -7.69
N ASP A 691 -9.44 33.06 -7.68
CA ASP A 691 -8.59 33.12 -8.88
C ASP A 691 -7.96 31.77 -9.25
N GLY A 692 -8.01 30.78 -8.35
CA GLY A 692 -7.37 29.49 -8.51
C GLY A 692 -5.85 29.53 -8.40
N GLU A 693 -5.27 30.55 -7.76
CA GLU A 693 -3.82 30.76 -7.65
C GLU A 693 -3.29 30.54 -6.22
N SER A 694 -4.14 30.42 -5.20
CA SER A 694 -3.70 30.17 -3.81
C SER A 694 -4.67 29.31 -3.02
N CYS A 695 -4.21 28.81 -1.87
CA CYS A 695 -5.03 28.15 -0.87
C CYS A 695 -5.22 29.04 0.34
N GLU A 696 -6.47 29.32 0.70
CA GLU A 696 -6.84 30.07 1.91
C GLU A 696 -6.99 29.08 3.08
N GLY A 697 -6.34 29.36 4.20
CA GLY A 697 -6.49 28.58 5.45
C GLY A 697 -5.75 27.24 5.50
N GLY A 698 -4.83 26.98 4.56
CA GLY A 698 -3.95 25.81 4.59
C GLY A 698 -2.84 25.88 3.55
N ALA A 699 -1.83 25.02 3.68
CA ALA A 699 -0.65 25.01 2.81
C ALA A 699 -0.91 24.42 1.41
N MET A 700 -1.90 23.53 1.30
CA MET A 700 -2.26 22.86 0.06
C MET A 700 -3.79 22.75 -0.11
N CYS A 701 -4.29 22.72 -1.34
CA CYS A 701 -5.71 22.56 -1.64
C CYS A 701 -5.91 21.94 -3.02
N LEU A 702 -7.06 21.28 -3.21
CA LEU A 702 -7.47 20.64 -4.45
C LEU A 702 -8.81 21.23 -4.92
N ALA A 703 -9.03 21.32 -6.23
CA ALA A 703 -10.29 21.78 -6.79
C ALA A 703 -10.64 21.12 -8.14
N GLU A 704 -11.94 20.94 -8.42
CA GLU A 704 -12.47 20.62 -9.75
C GLU A 704 -12.69 21.91 -10.56
N ALA A 705 -12.42 21.85 -11.87
CA ALA A 705 -12.80 22.89 -12.80
C ALA A 705 -14.32 22.86 -13.09
N THR A 706 -14.98 24.01 -12.95
CA THR A 706 -16.42 24.22 -13.20
C THR A 706 -16.65 25.37 -14.18
N ASP A 707 -17.89 25.54 -14.65
CA ASP A 707 -18.28 26.68 -15.49
C ASP A 707 -18.05 28.06 -14.79
N SER A 708 -18.01 28.06 -13.46
CA SER A 708 -17.82 29.24 -12.61
C SER A 708 -16.39 29.48 -12.13
N GLY A 709 -15.42 28.64 -12.51
CA GLY A 709 -14.05 28.68 -12.02
C GLY A 709 -13.69 27.38 -11.30
N TRP A 710 -13.20 27.47 -10.07
CA TRP A 710 -12.73 26.32 -9.29
C TRP A 710 -13.66 26.04 -8.11
N GLU A 711 -14.01 24.77 -7.90
CA GLU A 711 -14.75 24.30 -6.72
C GLU A 711 -13.84 23.44 -5.86
N SER A 712 -13.66 23.81 -4.59
CA SER A 712 -12.75 23.11 -3.68
C SER A 712 -13.22 21.69 -3.39
N ILE A 713 -12.27 20.76 -3.36
CA ILE A 713 -12.46 19.38 -2.90
C ILE A 713 -11.71 19.26 -1.56
N PRO A 714 -12.38 18.87 -0.46
CA PRO A 714 -11.72 18.66 0.81
C PRO A 714 -10.74 17.48 0.72
N LEU A 715 -9.75 17.45 1.61
CA LEU A 715 -8.70 16.44 1.61
C LEU A 715 -8.46 15.94 3.03
N SER A 716 -8.21 14.64 3.16
CA SER A 716 -7.71 13.99 4.37
C SER A 716 -6.21 13.74 4.23
N ALA A 717 -5.49 13.67 5.35
CA ALA A 717 -4.03 13.58 5.34
C ALA A 717 -3.51 12.34 6.05
N ARG A 718 -2.65 11.57 5.38
CA ARG A 718 -1.73 10.65 6.04
C ARG A 718 -0.33 11.25 6.01
N ARG A 719 0.24 11.52 7.19
CA ARG A 719 1.48 12.31 7.33
C ARG A 719 2.66 11.47 7.81
N ASN A 720 3.84 11.85 7.34
CA ASN A 720 5.16 11.41 7.78
C ASN A 720 6.11 12.62 7.60
N SER A 721 7.17 12.72 8.39
CA SER A 721 8.07 13.88 8.36
C SER A 721 8.69 14.16 6.97
N LEU A 722 8.84 13.15 6.10
CA LEU A 722 9.34 13.33 4.72
C LEU A 722 8.26 13.26 3.64
N ARG A 723 6.99 13.02 4.01
CA ARG A 723 5.93 12.72 3.03
C ARG A 723 4.52 13.06 3.51
N LEU A 724 3.73 13.63 2.61
CA LEU A 724 2.29 13.85 2.77
C LEU A 724 1.52 13.05 1.72
N ARG A 725 0.55 12.23 2.14
CA ARG A 725 -0.47 11.66 1.26
C ARG A 725 -1.78 12.39 1.49
N ALA A 726 -2.29 13.02 0.45
CA ALA A 726 -3.59 13.68 0.45
C ALA A 726 -4.62 12.76 -0.21
N VAL A 727 -5.76 12.57 0.45
CA VAL A 727 -6.83 11.68 0.00
C VAL A 727 -8.10 12.52 -0.19
N PRO A 728 -8.63 12.62 -1.42
CA PRO A 728 -9.94 13.21 -1.63
C PRO A 728 -11.06 12.23 -1.23
N PRO A 729 -12.29 12.71 -0.95
CA PRO A 729 -13.41 11.82 -0.64
C PRO A 729 -13.65 10.82 -1.77
N PRO A 730 -14.07 9.58 -1.48
CA PRO A 730 -14.29 8.57 -2.51
C PRO A 730 -15.20 9.05 -3.64
N ASN A 731 -14.84 8.72 -4.89
CA ASN A 731 -15.60 9.03 -6.12
C ASN A 731 -15.77 10.52 -6.45
N THR A 732 -15.05 11.43 -5.78
CA THR A 732 -15.02 12.86 -6.18
C THR A 732 -14.19 13.08 -7.44
N MET A 733 -13.14 12.28 -7.63
CA MET A 733 -12.28 12.34 -8.80
C MET A 733 -12.90 11.55 -9.96
N VAL A 734 -13.62 12.24 -10.83
CA VAL A 734 -14.29 11.65 -12.01
C VAL A 734 -13.35 11.63 -13.23
N PRO A 735 -13.11 10.47 -13.86
CA PRO A 735 -12.31 10.36 -15.08
C PRO A 735 -12.76 11.31 -16.20
N GLY A 736 -11.80 11.95 -16.87
CA GLY A 736 -12.02 12.91 -17.95
C GLY A 736 -12.32 14.34 -17.49
N LYS A 737 -12.45 14.60 -16.19
CA LYS A 737 -12.56 15.95 -15.63
C LYS A 737 -11.19 16.55 -15.33
N ALA A 738 -11.14 17.89 -15.32
CA ALA A 738 -9.94 18.67 -15.03
C ALA A 738 -9.94 19.15 -13.58
N TYR A 739 -8.77 19.11 -12.96
CA TYR A 739 -8.54 19.45 -11.56
C TYR A 739 -7.29 20.30 -11.41
N ARG A 740 -7.19 21.03 -10.30
CA ARG A 740 -6.01 21.78 -9.92
C ARG A 740 -5.60 21.49 -8.48
N LEU A 741 -4.33 21.17 -8.32
CA LEU A 741 -3.64 21.12 -7.03
C LEU A 741 -2.83 22.42 -6.86
N VAL A 742 -2.93 23.04 -5.69
CA VAL A 742 -2.17 24.25 -5.34
C VAL A 742 -1.36 24.01 -4.07
N ILE A 743 -0.06 24.30 -4.09
CA ILE A 743 0.80 24.38 -2.91
C ILE A 743 1.30 25.83 -2.79
N ASN A 744 1.01 26.46 -1.67
CA ASN A 744 1.41 27.85 -1.42
C ASN A 744 2.94 27.99 -1.28
N GLY A 745 3.49 29.03 -1.91
CA GLY A 745 4.88 29.46 -1.71
C GLY A 745 5.04 30.67 -0.77
N GLY A 746 3.96 31.17 -0.17
CA GLY A 746 4.02 32.22 0.87
C GLY A 746 4.17 33.66 0.37
N ASP A 747 4.42 33.91 -0.92
CA ASP A 747 4.47 35.26 -1.52
C ASP A 747 3.15 36.05 -1.37
N ASN A 748 2.05 35.32 -1.23
CA ASN A 748 0.69 35.83 -1.02
C ASN A 748 0.34 36.04 0.46
N GLY A 749 1.20 35.62 1.40
CA GLY A 749 0.97 35.68 2.84
C GLY A 749 0.10 34.54 3.41
N GLU A 750 -0.22 33.54 2.60
CA GLU A 750 -0.96 32.34 3.02
C GLU A 750 -0.07 31.34 3.76
N ASP A 751 -0.71 30.35 4.39
CA ASP A 751 0.00 29.26 5.09
C ASP A 751 0.83 28.43 4.11
N VAL A 752 1.98 27.91 4.58
CA VAL A 752 2.95 27.15 3.78
C VAL A 752 3.44 25.93 4.54
N PHE A 753 3.94 24.93 3.82
CA PHE A 753 4.73 23.85 4.44
C PHE A 753 6.02 24.42 5.03
N ARG A 754 6.46 23.84 6.16
CA ARG A 754 7.66 24.27 6.87
C ARG A 754 8.55 23.11 7.25
N SER A 755 9.86 23.34 7.27
CA SER A 755 10.82 22.36 7.78
C SER A 755 10.59 22.12 9.28
N HIS A 756 10.98 20.95 9.78
CA HIS A 756 10.93 20.68 11.21
C HIS A 756 11.75 21.74 11.97
N ASP A 757 11.33 22.10 13.19
CA ASP A 757 12.04 23.03 14.11
C ASP A 757 13.57 22.84 14.24
N ARG A 758 14.12 21.65 13.99
CA ARG A 758 15.59 21.42 14.00
C ARG A 758 16.31 22.04 12.79
N PHE A 759 15.55 22.44 11.77
CA PHE A 759 15.99 23.11 10.54
C PHE A 759 15.41 24.52 10.45
N ASP A 760 15.32 25.22 11.59
CA ASP A 760 14.92 26.62 11.71
C ASP A 760 13.47 26.96 11.26
N ASN A 761 12.62 25.96 11.04
CA ASN A 761 11.19 26.14 10.70
C ASN A 761 10.96 27.02 9.45
N LEU A 762 11.82 26.83 8.46
CA LEU A 762 11.86 27.57 7.20
C LEU A 762 10.67 27.20 6.32
N GLY A 763 10.07 28.19 5.67
CA GLY A 763 9.03 27.99 4.66
C GLY A 763 9.56 27.30 3.41
N ILE A 764 8.71 26.50 2.77
CA ILE A 764 9.01 25.79 1.52
C ILE A 764 9.50 26.75 0.42
N ASN A 765 10.53 26.34 -0.30
CA ASN A 765 10.96 26.98 -1.55
C ASN A 765 10.26 26.29 -2.73
N THR A 766 9.46 27.08 -3.44
CA THR A 766 8.65 26.65 -4.60
C THR A 766 9.31 26.99 -5.94
N ASP A 767 10.40 27.75 -5.91
CA ASP A 767 11.17 28.21 -7.07
C ASP A 767 12.68 27.90 -6.89
N PRO A 768 13.04 26.61 -6.81
CA PRO A 768 14.41 26.19 -6.49
C PRO A 768 15.45 26.63 -7.54
N LEU A 769 15.02 27.02 -8.75
CA LEU A 769 15.91 27.42 -9.85
C LEU A 769 16.40 28.86 -9.76
N ASN A 770 15.70 29.73 -9.02
CA ASN A 770 16.15 31.10 -8.78
C ASN A 770 16.98 31.25 -7.49
N GLY A 771 17.35 30.14 -6.84
CA GLY A 771 18.24 30.06 -5.69
C GLY A 771 17.72 29.10 -4.64
N MET A 772 18.61 28.28 -4.06
CA MET A 772 18.27 27.46 -2.89
C MET A 772 18.85 28.07 -1.62
N GLY A 773 20.06 28.63 -1.68
CA GLY A 773 20.74 29.26 -0.53
C GLY A 773 20.95 30.77 -0.63
N THR A 774 20.89 31.37 -1.83
CA THR A 774 21.20 32.80 -2.03
C THR A 774 20.10 33.59 -2.71
N CYS A 775 19.29 34.30 -1.92
CA CYS A 775 18.22 35.12 -2.48
C CYS A 775 18.72 36.47 -2.99
N GLY A 776 19.02 36.50 -4.29
CA GLY A 776 19.66 37.61 -4.97
C GLY A 776 21.18 37.58 -4.85
N SER A 777 21.86 38.32 -5.72
CA SER A 777 23.29 38.16 -6.04
C SER A 777 24.29 38.36 -4.87
N LEU A 778 23.84 38.70 -3.65
CA LEU A 778 24.70 39.07 -2.50
C LEU A 778 24.12 38.70 -1.12
N SER A 779 23.04 37.91 -1.03
CA SER A 779 22.42 37.53 0.25
C SER A 779 22.85 36.12 0.68
N ASN A 780 23.15 35.93 1.97
CA ASN A 780 23.33 34.60 2.59
C ASN A 780 22.07 34.19 3.40
N MET A 781 20.91 34.77 3.08
CA MET A 781 19.63 34.39 3.71
C MET A 781 18.99 33.24 2.90
N PRO A 782 18.41 32.22 3.57
CA PRO A 782 17.70 31.13 2.92
C PRO A 782 16.61 31.63 1.96
N CYS A 783 16.45 30.95 0.82
CA CYS A 783 15.44 31.30 -0.18
C CYS A 783 14.06 30.73 0.12
N GLU A 784 13.44 31.19 1.20
CA GLU A 784 12.08 30.81 1.53
C GLU A 784 11.08 31.39 0.52
N GLY A 785 10.17 30.54 0.06
CA GLY A 785 8.97 30.95 -0.67
C GLY A 785 9.03 30.87 -2.19
N GLY A 786 8.37 31.83 -2.86
CA GLY A 786 8.18 31.88 -4.30
C GLY A 786 6.72 31.80 -4.75
N PRO A 787 6.46 31.82 -6.07
CA PRO A 787 5.12 31.68 -6.61
C PRO A 787 4.51 30.31 -6.26
N PRO A 788 3.19 30.20 -6.06
CA PRO A 788 2.55 28.93 -5.76
C PRO A 788 2.83 27.84 -6.83
N ILE A 789 3.00 26.59 -6.38
CA ILE A 789 3.02 25.44 -7.27
C ILE A 789 1.58 25.17 -7.68
N LEU A 790 1.29 25.30 -8.97
CA LEU A 790 -0.06 25.14 -9.50
C LEU A 790 -0.08 24.03 -10.57
N ILE A 791 -0.57 22.85 -10.19
CA ILE A 791 -0.62 21.67 -11.07
C ILE A 791 -2.03 21.49 -11.62
N ASP A 792 -2.18 21.70 -12.92
CA ASP A 792 -3.38 21.32 -13.67
C ASP A 792 -3.25 19.88 -14.17
N PHE A 793 -4.26 19.05 -13.92
CA PHE A 793 -4.24 17.65 -14.32
C PHE A 793 -5.64 17.14 -14.70
N THR A 794 -5.67 16.06 -15.48
CA THR A 794 -6.92 15.37 -15.84
C THR A 794 -6.99 14.02 -15.12
N ALA A 795 -8.13 13.73 -14.49
CA ALA A 795 -8.32 12.41 -13.88
C ALA A 795 -8.52 11.32 -14.95
N THR A 796 -8.00 10.12 -14.71
CA THR A 796 -8.13 8.95 -15.57
C THR A 796 -8.68 7.78 -14.77
N ALA A 797 -9.38 6.87 -15.44
CA ALA A 797 -9.87 5.64 -14.81
C ALA A 797 -8.70 4.78 -14.31
N ASP A 798 -8.99 3.91 -13.35
CA ASP A 798 -8.04 2.90 -12.88
C ASP A 798 -7.59 2.01 -14.05
N VAL A 799 -6.29 1.97 -14.28
CA VAL A 799 -5.68 1.11 -15.30
C VAL A 799 -5.02 -0.13 -14.70
N GLY A 800 -5.17 -0.39 -13.40
CA GLY A 800 -4.57 -1.55 -12.72
C GLY A 800 -3.06 -1.44 -12.54
N ALA A 801 -2.52 -0.21 -12.49
CA ALA A 801 -1.10 0.01 -12.33
C ALA A 801 -0.65 -0.21 -10.87
N ALA A 802 0.53 -0.81 -10.67
CA ALA A 802 1.15 -0.87 -9.35
C ALA A 802 1.92 0.42 -9.09
N TYR A 803 1.47 1.24 -8.14
CA TYR A 803 2.04 2.55 -7.86
C TYR A 803 2.89 2.54 -6.58
N ALA A 804 4.09 3.11 -6.68
CA ALA A 804 4.93 3.37 -5.52
C ALA A 804 5.84 4.58 -5.76
N THR A 805 5.91 5.47 -4.78
CA THR A 805 7.00 6.45 -4.73
C THR A 805 8.23 5.81 -4.12
N VAL A 806 9.26 5.65 -4.95
CA VAL A 806 10.55 5.10 -4.56
C VAL A 806 11.52 6.23 -4.20
N LEU A 807 12.31 6.06 -3.15
CA LEU A 807 13.28 7.07 -2.71
C LEU A 807 14.71 6.54 -2.83
N THR A 808 15.67 7.44 -3.04
CA THR A 808 17.09 7.10 -3.00
C THR A 808 17.48 6.61 -1.60
N ARG A 809 17.98 5.38 -1.49
CA ARG A 809 18.41 4.78 -0.21
C ARG A 809 19.61 3.82 -0.40
N LYS A 810 20.70 3.95 0.36
CA LYS A 810 21.09 5.07 1.25
C LYS A 810 21.43 6.33 0.42
N TYR A 811 21.36 7.50 1.02
CA TYR A 811 21.63 8.79 0.38
C TYR A 811 22.47 9.66 1.33
N THR A 812 23.22 10.60 0.79
CA THR A 812 24.00 11.62 1.52
C THR A 812 23.20 12.93 1.52
N ASP A 813 23.57 13.91 2.35
CA ASP A 813 22.81 15.15 2.53
C ASP A 813 21.41 14.88 3.14
N VAL A 814 21.40 14.22 4.31
CA VAL A 814 20.17 13.84 5.02
C VAL A 814 19.49 15.04 5.69
N ASN A 815 20.23 16.13 5.91
CA ASN A 815 19.70 17.40 6.39
C ASN A 815 19.29 18.35 5.25
N GLY A 816 19.58 18.01 4.00
CA GLY A 816 19.18 18.78 2.82
C GLY A 816 19.89 20.13 2.70
N ASN A 817 21.09 20.28 3.28
CA ASN A 817 21.89 21.49 3.20
C ASN A 817 22.71 21.60 1.91
N GLY A 818 22.68 20.59 1.04
CA GLY A 818 23.33 20.66 -0.26
C GLY A 818 24.80 20.27 -0.28
N GLY A 819 25.35 19.76 0.83
CA GLY A 819 26.73 19.30 0.96
C GLY A 819 26.80 17.94 1.63
N GLN A 820 28.01 17.36 1.68
CA GLN A 820 28.28 16.20 2.52
C GLN A 820 28.87 16.67 3.85
N ASP A 821 28.22 16.32 4.97
CA ASP A 821 28.71 16.65 6.30
C ASP A 821 29.64 15.58 6.89
N ALA A 822 30.43 15.96 7.91
CA ALA A 822 31.41 15.06 8.53
C ALA A 822 30.78 13.80 9.16
N ASP A 823 29.52 13.88 9.59
CA ASP A 823 28.77 12.78 10.20
C ASP A 823 27.93 11.98 9.18
N GLU A 824 28.00 12.34 7.88
CA GLU A 824 27.25 11.69 6.82
C GLU A 824 28.10 10.65 6.05
N PRO A 825 27.64 9.40 5.93
CA PRO A 825 28.31 8.42 5.08
C PRO A 825 28.11 8.74 3.58
N GLU A 826 29.10 8.33 2.78
CA GLU A 826 29.02 8.38 1.33
C GLU A 826 27.94 7.40 0.81
N ALA A 827 27.04 7.89 -0.04
CA ALA A 827 26.04 7.06 -0.69
C ALA A 827 26.63 6.36 -1.94
N GLU A 828 27.34 5.25 -1.72
CA GLU A 828 28.06 4.49 -2.77
C GLU A 828 27.19 4.07 -3.97
N LYS A 829 25.86 4.03 -3.82
CA LYS A 829 24.91 3.65 -4.88
C LYS A 829 24.01 4.79 -5.37
N ASN A 830 24.19 6.00 -4.86
CA ASN A 830 23.43 7.20 -5.25
C ASN A 830 24.40 8.36 -5.45
N HIS A 831 25.13 8.33 -6.58
CA HIS A 831 26.08 9.39 -6.92
C HIS A 831 26.33 9.49 -8.43
N GLY A 832 26.82 10.65 -8.88
CA GLY A 832 27.45 10.85 -10.18
C GLY A 832 28.91 11.22 -10.02
N ARG A 833 29.82 10.46 -10.62
CA ARG A 833 31.26 10.75 -10.61
C ARG A 833 31.67 11.50 -11.87
N GLY A 834 32.03 12.77 -11.70
CA GLY A 834 32.49 13.63 -12.78
C GLY A 834 33.99 13.55 -13.03
N PHE A 835 34.43 13.89 -14.24
CA PHE A 835 35.83 14.18 -14.55
C PHE A 835 35.95 15.31 -15.57
N VAL A 836 37.11 15.96 -15.62
CA VAL A 836 37.42 16.96 -16.65
C VAL A 836 37.81 16.25 -17.94
N LYS A 837 36.96 16.33 -18.96
CA LYS A 837 37.20 15.73 -20.28
C LYS A 837 38.09 16.62 -21.15
N ASN A 838 37.84 17.92 -21.15
CA ASN A 838 38.62 18.89 -21.92
C ASN A 838 38.51 20.31 -21.34
N THR A 839 39.45 21.19 -21.72
CA THR A 839 39.39 22.62 -21.41
C THR A 839 39.68 23.45 -22.66
N GLY A 840 39.18 24.68 -22.70
CA GLY A 840 39.33 25.56 -23.86
C GLY A 840 39.20 27.04 -23.54
N GLY A 841 39.56 27.87 -24.51
CA GLY A 841 39.52 29.33 -24.38
C GLY A 841 40.51 29.84 -23.34
N LEU A 842 40.00 30.61 -22.37
CA LEU A 842 40.79 31.13 -21.24
C LEU A 842 41.06 30.11 -20.14
N ILE A 843 40.44 28.91 -20.15
CA ILE A 843 40.77 27.85 -19.19
C ILE A 843 41.88 26.99 -19.79
N GLY A 844 43.08 27.07 -19.20
CA GLY A 844 44.26 26.30 -19.65
C GLY A 844 44.35 24.89 -19.06
N GLY A 845 43.65 24.69 -17.93
CA GLY A 845 43.52 23.40 -17.27
C GLY A 845 42.53 23.50 -16.12
N ALA A 846 41.93 22.37 -15.76
CA ALA A 846 41.02 22.26 -14.63
C ALA A 846 41.16 20.87 -14.00
N ASN A 847 40.81 20.77 -12.73
CA ASN A 847 40.71 19.50 -12.03
C ASN A 847 39.50 19.53 -11.08
N LEU A 848 38.90 18.37 -10.87
CA LEU A 848 38.00 18.13 -9.76
C LEU A 848 38.85 17.63 -8.58
N ASP A 849 38.63 18.19 -7.40
CA ASP A 849 39.40 17.86 -6.19
C ASP A 849 39.00 16.49 -5.60
N GLN A 850 39.31 16.20 -4.33
CA GLN A 850 38.94 14.96 -3.61
C GLN A 850 37.41 14.67 -3.54
N GLY A 851 36.55 15.51 -4.11
CA GLY A 851 35.10 15.36 -4.19
C GLY A 851 34.61 15.36 -5.64
N ASP A 852 35.11 14.45 -6.47
CA ASP A 852 34.64 14.25 -7.85
C ASP A 852 33.24 13.60 -7.93
N GLN A 853 32.58 13.41 -6.78
CA GLN A 853 31.26 12.77 -6.65
C GLN A 853 30.20 13.79 -6.23
N ILE A 854 29.07 13.73 -6.92
CA ILE A 854 27.83 14.41 -6.57
C ILE A 854 26.90 13.34 -5.99
N PHE A 855 26.59 13.39 -4.70
CA PHE A 855 25.62 12.48 -4.10
C PHE A 855 24.21 12.94 -4.41
N THR A 856 23.32 12.01 -4.73
CA THR A 856 21.96 12.32 -5.19
C THR A 856 20.88 11.92 -4.19
N HIS A 857 19.88 12.77 -4.06
CA HIS A 857 18.66 12.53 -3.30
C HIS A 857 17.43 12.77 -4.19
N ALA A 858 16.59 11.74 -4.34
CA ALA A 858 15.37 11.83 -5.13
C ALA A 858 14.20 11.08 -4.48
N ALA A 859 12.99 11.54 -4.79
CA ALA A 859 11.75 10.80 -4.56
C ALA A 859 11.01 10.71 -5.90
N LEU A 860 10.82 9.49 -6.42
CA LEU A 860 10.31 9.25 -7.76
C LEU A 860 8.96 8.53 -7.68
N PRO A 861 7.83 9.23 -7.95
CA PRO A 861 6.54 8.60 -8.15
C PRO A 861 6.55 7.75 -9.43
N MET A 862 6.51 6.43 -9.26
CA MET A 862 6.57 5.47 -10.35
C MET A 862 5.34 4.57 -10.35
N ALA A 863 4.84 4.25 -11.54
CA ALA A 863 3.75 3.29 -11.71
C ALA A 863 4.13 2.22 -12.73
N PHE A 864 4.07 0.96 -12.32
CA PHE A 864 4.23 -0.18 -13.22
C PHE A 864 2.88 -0.43 -13.88
N LEU A 865 2.79 -0.10 -15.17
CA LEU A 865 1.57 -0.21 -15.96
C LEU A 865 1.32 -1.68 -16.37
N PRO A 866 0.09 -2.02 -16.78
CA PRO A 866 -0.19 -3.33 -17.37
C PRO A 866 0.76 -3.71 -18.49
N LYS A 867 0.99 -5.00 -18.68
CA LYS A 867 1.89 -5.50 -19.73
C LYS A 867 1.53 -4.95 -21.10
N ALA A 868 2.55 -4.65 -21.90
CA ALA A 868 2.40 -4.19 -23.26
C ALA A 868 3.36 -4.95 -24.20
N PRO A 869 3.07 -5.00 -25.51
CA PRO A 869 4.04 -5.44 -26.50
C PRO A 869 5.36 -4.66 -26.34
N LEU A 870 6.48 -5.38 -26.44
CA LEU A 870 7.82 -4.80 -26.35
C LEU A 870 8.04 -3.80 -27.49
N ASP A 871 8.20 -2.53 -27.13
CA ASP A 871 8.55 -1.45 -28.06
C ASP A 871 9.49 -0.44 -27.41
N LEU A 872 10.80 -0.66 -27.56
CA LEU A 872 11.81 0.27 -27.03
C LEU A 872 12.06 1.47 -27.95
N SER A 873 11.33 1.60 -29.08
CA SER A 873 11.38 2.81 -29.89
C SER A 873 10.78 4.02 -29.16
N TYR A 874 9.92 3.76 -28.17
CA TYR A 874 9.39 4.76 -27.25
C TYR A 874 10.50 5.56 -26.54
N ILE A 875 11.65 4.93 -26.25
CA ILE A 875 12.82 5.57 -25.63
C ILE A 875 13.97 5.80 -26.62
N GLY A 876 13.70 5.74 -27.93
CA GLY A 876 14.66 6.11 -28.97
C GLY A 876 15.61 5.01 -29.43
N LEU A 877 15.32 3.75 -29.09
CA LEU A 877 16.05 2.60 -29.62
C LEU A 877 15.43 2.09 -30.93
N VAL A 878 16.25 1.51 -31.79
CA VAL A 878 15.83 0.88 -33.04
C VAL A 878 15.99 -0.63 -32.94
N ASP A 879 14.95 -1.36 -33.33
CA ASP A 879 14.99 -2.82 -33.45
C ASP A 879 15.86 -3.24 -34.65
N GLU A 880 16.99 -3.89 -34.37
CA GLU A 880 17.86 -4.50 -35.38
C GLU A 880 17.49 -5.96 -35.71
N GLY A 881 16.43 -6.48 -35.09
CA GLY A 881 15.97 -7.85 -35.19
C GLY A 881 16.60 -8.79 -34.15
N ASN A 882 15.97 -9.95 -33.96
CA ASN A 882 16.35 -10.96 -32.96
C ASN A 882 16.41 -10.43 -31.52
N GLY A 883 15.58 -9.44 -31.15
CA GLY A 883 15.56 -8.88 -29.79
C GLY A 883 16.71 -7.89 -29.50
N ARG A 884 17.46 -7.46 -30.50
CA ARG A 884 18.54 -6.48 -30.32
C ARG A 884 18.04 -5.07 -30.60
N TRP A 885 18.15 -4.19 -29.62
CA TRP A 885 17.74 -2.80 -29.70
C TRP A 885 18.94 -1.88 -29.49
N CYS A 886 19.15 -0.92 -30.39
CA CYS A 886 20.32 -0.03 -30.34
C CYS A 886 19.92 1.44 -30.46
N ALA A 887 20.66 2.31 -29.79
CA ALA A 887 20.53 3.75 -29.93
C ALA A 887 20.95 4.21 -31.33
N THR A 888 20.41 5.34 -31.79
CA THR A 888 20.73 5.90 -33.11
C THR A 888 21.97 6.81 -33.11
N GLN A 889 22.41 7.24 -31.93
CA GLN A 889 23.52 8.17 -31.75
C GLN A 889 24.62 7.53 -30.89
N GLU A 890 25.85 7.96 -31.13
CA GLU A 890 26.99 7.65 -30.27
C GLU A 890 26.89 8.44 -28.96
N ASP A 891 27.30 7.84 -27.86
CA ASP A 891 27.44 8.50 -26.56
C ASP A 891 28.66 9.43 -26.52
N ALA A 892 28.92 10.05 -25.36
CA ALA A 892 30.00 11.01 -25.24
C ALA A 892 31.39 10.42 -25.58
N ASP A 893 31.59 9.11 -25.45
CA ASP A 893 32.87 8.45 -25.71
C ASP A 893 32.94 7.83 -27.13
N GLY A 894 31.88 7.98 -27.93
CA GLY A 894 31.82 7.50 -29.31
C GLY A 894 31.23 6.10 -29.46
N ASP A 895 30.59 5.56 -28.41
CA ASP A 895 30.01 4.21 -28.43
C ASP A 895 28.49 4.25 -28.63
N VAL A 896 27.93 3.24 -29.32
CA VAL A 896 26.47 3.08 -29.45
C VAL A 896 25.96 2.12 -28.37
N TYR A 897 25.00 2.59 -27.56
CA TYR A 897 24.32 1.74 -26.59
C TYR A 897 23.41 0.73 -27.28
N CYS A 898 23.47 -0.54 -26.86
CA CYS A 898 22.61 -1.61 -27.33
C CYS A 898 22.22 -2.54 -26.17
N ILE A 899 21.01 -3.11 -26.24
CA ILE A 899 20.52 -4.13 -25.32
C ILE A 899 19.94 -5.32 -26.10
N GLN A 900 20.08 -6.51 -25.53
CA GLN A 900 19.54 -7.76 -26.08
C GLN A 900 18.42 -8.26 -25.17
N THR A 901 17.18 -8.24 -25.66
CA THR A 901 15.98 -8.61 -24.90
C THR A 901 15.60 -10.09 -25.11
N VAL A 902 14.79 -10.61 -24.20
CA VAL A 902 14.16 -11.94 -24.28
C VAL A 902 12.64 -11.75 -24.22
N GLY A 903 11.92 -12.41 -25.14
CA GLY A 903 10.47 -12.25 -25.27
C GLY A 903 10.05 -11.03 -26.10
N ASP A 904 8.74 -10.85 -26.24
CA ASP A 904 8.07 -9.80 -27.03
C ASP A 904 7.14 -8.92 -26.19
N THR A 905 7.26 -8.98 -24.85
CA THR A 905 6.44 -8.27 -23.88
C THR A 905 7.34 -7.48 -22.92
N ALA A 906 6.84 -6.33 -22.45
CA ALA A 906 7.47 -5.51 -21.42
C ALA A 906 6.42 -5.01 -20.41
N ILE A 907 6.89 -4.64 -19.21
CA ILE A 907 6.10 -3.85 -18.25
C ILE A 907 6.50 -2.39 -18.40
N PRO A 908 5.67 -1.52 -19.01
CA PRO A 908 5.96 -0.10 -19.07
C PRO A 908 5.93 0.48 -17.65
N VAL A 909 6.84 1.41 -17.39
CA VAL A 909 6.93 2.09 -16.10
C VAL A 909 6.76 3.58 -16.35
N GLU A 910 5.68 4.15 -15.84
CA GLU A 910 5.48 5.59 -15.80
C GLU A 910 6.47 6.22 -14.82
N ILE A 911 7.20 7.22 -15.27
CA ILE A 911 8.13 7.99 -14.45
C ILE A 911 7.61 9.43 -14.44
N ASN A 912 7.10 9.90 -13.31
CA ASN A 912 6.63 11.27 -13.22
C ASN A 912 7.81 12.26 -13.29
N ALA A 913 7.59 13.45 -13.85
CA ALA A 913 8.63 14.47 -13.94
C ALA A 913 8.96 15.00 -12.54
N GLN A 914 10.23 14.91 -12.11
CA GLN A 914 10.65 15.29 -10.76
C GLN A 914 11.99 16.04 -10.76
N HIS A 915 12.36 16.51 -9.57
CA HIS A 915 13.69 17.03 -9.26
C HIS A 915 14.51 15.97 -8.53
N VAL A 916 15.79 15.90 -8.88
CA VAL A 916 16.81 15.17 -8.12
C VAL A 916 17.79 16.19 -7.57
N MET A 917 17.92 16.22 -6.25
CA MET A 917 18.89 17.07 -5.57
C MET A 917 20.27 16.43 -5.59
N GLY A 918 21.31 17.23 -5.79
CA GLY A 918 22.70 16.81 -5.79
C GLY A 918 23.55 17.68 -4.86
N THR A 919 24.53 17.07 -4.20
CA THR A 919 25.49 17.82 -3.38
C THR A 919 26.38 18.73 -4.22
N SER A 920 26.94 19.76 -3.60
CA SER A 920 27.86 20.71 -4.23
C SER A 920 29.12 20.05 -4.79
N LEU A 921 29.52 20.47 -5.99
CA LEU A 921 30.76 20.09 -6.65
C LEU A 921 31.72 21.29 -6.64
N THR A 922 32.99 21.03 -6.30
CA THR A 922 34.06 22.03 -6.40
C THR A 922 35.05 21.68 -7.51
N ALA A 923 35.20 22.59 -8.47
CA ALA A 923 36.17 22.49 -9.55
C ALA A 923 37.24 23.59 -9.43
N ASN A 924 38.51 23.22 -9.54
CA ASN A 924 39.62 24.17 -9.57
C ASN A 924 40.12 24.34 -11.01
N ALA A 925 39.81 25.48 -11.62
CA ALA A 925 40.27 25.83 -12.95
C ALA A 925 41.45 26.82 -12.90
N ASN A 926 42.29 26.84 -13.95
CA ASN A 926 43.38 27.80 -14.10
C ASN A 926 43.14 28.67 -15.34
N LEU A 927 43.25 30.00 -15.16
CA LEU A 927 43.21 30.94 -16.28
C LEU A 927 44.54 30.96 -17.04
N ALA A 928 44.46 30.65 -18.33
CA ALA A 928 45.52 30.80 -19.31
C ALA A 928 45.51 32.22 -19.90
N ILE A 929 46.40 33.09 -19.43
CA ILE A 929 46.58 34.42 -20.03
C ILE A 929 47.60 34.30 -21.18
N PRO A 930 47.28 34.69 -22.43
CA PRO A 930 48.10 34.44 -23.63
C PRO A 930 49.57 34.89 -23.59
N VAL A 931 49.95 35.74 -22.64
CA VAL A 931 51.29 36.33 -22.50
C VAL A 931 52.01 35.87 -21.23
N LEU A 932 51.30 35.28 -20.27
CA LEU A 932 51.80 34.99 -18.92
C LEU A 932 51.73 33.49 -18.53
N GLY A 933 50.94 32.67 -19.24
CA GLY A 933 50.71 31.25 -18.90
C GLY A 933 49.61 31.05 -17.85
N ASP A 934 49.44 29.82 -17.38
CA ASP A 934 48.44 29.42 -16.37
C ASP A 934 48.84 29.94 -14.98
N LEU A 935 48.23 31.04 -14.51
CA LEU A 935 48.70 31.74 -13.32
C LEU A 935 47.63 32.05 -12.26
N ILE A 936 46.35 32.05 -12.60
CA ILE A 936 45.28 32.45 -11.68
C ILE A 936 44.34 31.25 -11.44
N PRO A 937 44.33 30.69 -10.22
CA PRO A 937 43.34 29.68 -9.84
C PRO A 937 41.96 30.31 -9.70
N LEU A 938 40.96 29.64 -10.26
CA LEU A 938 39.55 29.93 -10.19
C LEU A 938 38.82 28.75 -9.54
N PRO A 939 38.63 28.77 -8.22
CA PRO A 939 37.70 27.84 -7.57
C PRO A 939 36.26 28.16 -8.01
N LEU A 940 35.60 27.15 -8.55
CA LEU A 940 34.20 27.11 -8.91
C LEU A 940 33.48 26.18 -7.93
N GLU A 941 32.56 26.73 -7.15
CA GLU A 941 31.68 25.96 -6.28
C GLU A 941 30.26 26.05 -6.83
N THR A 942 29.65 24.90 -7.12
CA THR A 942 28.31 24.88 -7.75
C THR A 942 27.20 25.24 -6.78
N GLY A 943 27.42 25.08 -5.48
CA GLY A 943 26.31 24.92 -4.54
C GLY A 943 25.53 23.65 -4.84
N ALA A 944 24.40 23.45 -4.16
CA ALA A 944 23.57 22.29 -4.44
C ALA A 944 23.03 22.31 -5.88
N LEU A 945 23.06 21.14 -6.49
CA LEU A 945 22.69 20.91 -7.88
C LEU A 945 21.24 20.43 -7.94
N VAL A 946 20.52 20.86 -8.97
CA VAL A 946 19.18 20.40 -9.27
C VAL A 946 19.20 19.74 -10.64
N LEU A 947 18.86 18.46 -10.70
CA LEU A 947 18.65 17.73 -11.94
C LEU A 947 17.14 17.59 -12.16
N ARG A 948 16.62 18.24 -13.19
CA ARG A 948 15.19 18.20 -13.52
C ARG A 948 14.95 17.29 -14.70
N PHE A 949 14.03 16.33 -14.58
CA PHE A 949 13.68 15.49 -15.72
C PHE A 949 13.11 16.38 -16.83
N ARG A 950 13.47 16.10 -18.09
CA ARG A 950 13.00 16.88 -19.25
C ARG A 950 12.29 16.00 -20.27
N PRO A 951 11.31 16.54 -21.01
CA PRO A 951 10.70 15.85 -22.14
C PRO A 951 11.73 15.47 -23.21
N TYR A 952 11.35 14.51 -24.06
CA TYR A 952 12.16 14.09 -25.20
C TYR A 952 12.13 15.14 -26.32
N ASP A 953 13.21 15.91 -26.47
CA ASP A 953 13.29 17.00 -27.46
C ASP A 953 13.29 16.52 -28.92
N ASP A 954 13.71 15.27 -29.14
CA ASP A 954 13.82 14.63 -30.46
C ASP A 954 12.58 13.79 -30.83
N MET A 955 11.55 13.78 -29.97
CA MET A 955 10.32 13.01 -30.16
C MET A 955 9.09 13.91 -30.03
N PRO A 956 7.93 13.49 -30.55
CA PRO A 956 6.69 14.18 -30.26
C PRO A 956 6.40 14.20 -28.74
N PRO A 957 5.67 15.20 -28.23
CA PRO A 957 5.24 15.25 -26.84
C PRO A 957 4.62 13.93 -26.39
N GLN A 958 5.22 13.32 -25.36
CA GLN A 958 4.80 12.06 -24.78
C GLN A 958 5.27 11.94 -23.31
N PRO A 959 4.62 11.13 -22.46
CA PRO A 959 5.03 10.96 -21.08
C PRO A 959 6.37 10.21 -20.97
N LEU A 960 7.14 10.49 -19.93
CA LEU A 960 8.37 9.76 -19.62
C LEU A 960 8.04 8.33 -19.22
N ARG A 961 8.76 7.37 -19.80
CA ARG A 961 8.58 5.94 -19.52
C ARG A 961 9.91 5.21 -19.48
N GLY A 962 10.00 4.27 -18.55
CA GLY A 962 10.93 3.15 -18.62
C GLY A 962 10.20 1.85 -18.93
N PHE A 963 10.96 0.75 -18.99
CA PHE A 963 10.44 -0.58 -19.26
C PHE A 963 11.16 -1.60 -18.38
N VAL A 964 10.42 -2.58 -17.83
CA VAL A 964 10.99 -3.79 -17.22
C VAL A 964 10.87 -4.94 -18.20
N ILE A 965 12.00 -5.59 -18.48
CA ILE A 965 12.14 -6.66 -19.48
C ILE A 965 13.06 -7.78 -18.98
N ASN A 966 12.98 -8.96 -19.59
CA ASN A 966 14.05 -9.94 -19.50
C ASN A 966 15.13 -9.62 -20.57
N ALA A 967 16.40 -9.77 -20.21
CA ALA A 967 17.53 -9.41 -21.07
C ALA A 967 18.64 -10.46 -21.03
N ILE A 968 19.49 -10.46 -22.05
CA ILE A 968 20.71 -11.27 -22.12
C ILE A 968 21.88 -10.43 -21.63
N ASP A 969 22.67 -11.01 -20.72
CA ASP A 969 23.91 -10.42 -20.25
C ASP A 969 24.93 -10.41 -21.41
N PRO A 970 25.47 -9.23 -21.79
CA PRO A 970 26.40 -9.11 -22.92
C PRO A 970 27.74 -9.83 -22.69
N ASP A 971 28.16 -10.03 -21.43
CA ASP A 971 29.44 -10.65 -21.09
C ASP A 971 29.35 -12.18 -21.08
N THR A 972 28.21 -12.73 -20.63
CA THR A 972 28.02 -14.19 -20.51
C THR A 972 27.23 -14.79 -21.67
N GLY A 973 26.36 -14.02 -22.32
CA GLY A 973 25.44 -14.49 -23.35
C GLY A 973 24.27 -15.33 -22.82
N GLU A 974 24.07 -15.35 -21.50
CA GLU A 974 22.96 -16.04 -20.83
C GLU A 974 21.87 -15.04 -20.43
N GLU A 975 20.64 -15.52 -20.22
CA GLU A 975 19.55 -14.69 -19.71
C GLU A 975 19.87 -14.24 -18.28
N MET A 976 19.70 -12.95 -18.02
CA MET A 976 19.89 -12.37 -16.69
C MET A 976 18.85 -12.94 -15.72
N GLU A 977 19.29 -13.23 -14.49
CA GLU A 977 18.42 -13.79 -13.46
C GLU A 977 17.34 -12.78 -13.01
N ASP A 978 17.74 -11.54 -12.74
CA ASP A 978 16.82 -10.44 -12.43
C ASP A 978 16.32 -9.78 -13.72
N PRO A 979 15.03 -9.37 -13.80
CA PRO A 979 14.57 -8.54 -14.90
C PRO A 979 15.25 -7.16 -14.83
N VAL A 980 15.42 -6.54 -16.00
CA VAL A 980 16.16 -5.29 -16.17
C VAL A 980 15.16 -4.16 -16.38
N PHE A 981 15.27 -3.13 -15.55
CA PHE A 981 14.67 -1.83 -15.82
C PHE A 981 15.57 -1.05 -16.79
N ILE A 982 14.97 -0.44 -17.81
CA ILE A 982 15.64 0.40 -18.79
C ILE A 982 14.84 1.67 -19.07
N THR A 983 15.52 2.80 -19.18
CA THR A 983 14.92 4.07 -19.60
C THR A 983 15.95 4.98 -20.30
N ARG A 984 15.48 5.93 -21.10
CA ARG A 984 16.29 7.09 -21.51
C ARG A 984 15.96 8.25 -20.58
N LEU A 985 16.90 8.62 -19.72
CA LEU A 985 16.76 9.77 -18.86
C LEU A 985 17.33 11.01 -19.56
N ASP A 986 16.43 11.85 -20.05
CA ASP A 986 16.76 13.21 -20.43
C ASP A 986 16.52 14.13 -19.22
N ALA A 987 17.48 15.01 -18.92
CA ALA A 987 17.36 15.98 -17.84
C ALA A 987 18.08 17.31 -18.12
N TRP A 988 17.68 18.34 -17.39
CA TRP A 988 18.40 19.60 -17.25
C TRP A 988 19.18 19.60 -15.95
N LEU A 989 20.46 19.95 -16.01
CA LEU A 989 21.31 20.19 -14.85
C LEU A 989 21.35 21.71 -14.58
N ASP A 990 20.97 22.08 -13.36
CA ASP A 990 20.95 23.44 -12.85
C ASP A 990 21.86 23.57 -11.62
N ALA A 991 22.67 24.63 -11.56
CA ALA A 991 23.43 25.02 -10.37
C ALA A 991 23.01 26.44 -9.93
N PRO A 992 21.84 26.56 -9.26
CA PRO A 992 21.22 27.86 -8.98
C PRO A 992 22.06 28.76 -8.08
N ASP A 993 22.89 28.18 -7.20
CA ASP A 993 23.75 28.90 -6.25
C ASP A 993 25.23 28.93 -6.65
N VAL A 994 25.55 28.78 -7.94
CA VAL A 994 26.95 28.76 -8.39
C VAL A 994 27.69 30.04 -7.97
N ARG A 995 28.90 29.86 -7.42
CA ARG A 995 29.78 30.96 -7.03
C ARG A 995 31.14 30.83 -7.71
N LEU A 996 31.54 31.89 -8.40
CA LEU A 996 32.87 32.03 -8.99
C LEU A 996 33.74 32.85 -8.04
N PHE A 997 34.57 32.19 -7.24
CA PHE A 997 35.45 32.86 -6.28
C PHE A 997 36.74 33.33 -6.96
N SER A 998 36.94 34.64 -7.10
CA SER A 998 38.24 35.17 -7.51
C SER A 998 39.23 35.13 -6.34
N ALA A 999 40.15 34.17 -6.30
CA ALA A 999 41.13 33.94 -5.24
C ALA A 999 42.29 34.98 -5.19
N LEU A 1000 42.01 36.28 -5.29
CA LEU A 1000 43.06 37.29 -5.50
C LEU A 1000 43.48 38.13 -4.27
N ILE A 1001 42.97 37.87 -3.05
CA ILE A 1001 43.46 38.58 -1.84
C ILE A 1001 43.58 37.64 -0.62
N PRO A 1002 44.79 37.43 -0.05
CA PRO A 1002 44.94 36.84 1.27
C PRO A 1002 44.36 37.79 2.33
N GLY A 1003 43.20 37.46 2.91
CA GLY A 1003 42.69 38.14 4.10
C GLY A 1003 41.53 39.14 3.95
N GLY A 1004 40.75 39.13 2.87
CA GLY A 1004 39.38 39.68 2.91
C GLY A 1004 39.01 40.69 1.82
N ALA A 1005 38.15 40.22 0.90
CA ALA A 1005 36.98 40.86 0.29
C ALA A 1005 36.72 40.11 -1.03
N ALA A 1006 35.64 39.32 -1.10
CA ALA A 1006 35.18 38.75 -2.37
C ALA A 1006 34.87 39.91 -3.34
N ILE A 1007 35.34 39.81 -4.58
CA ILE A 1007 34.88 40.70 -5.66
C ILE A 1007 33.72 39.95 -6.33
N PRO A 1008 32.47 40.41 -6.18
CA PRO A 1008 31.34 39.77 -6.83
C PRO A 1008 31.43 39.93 -8.36
N ASN A 1009 30.97 38.91 -9.09
CA ASN A 1009 30.65 38.94 -10.52
C ASN A 1009 31.81 39.20 -11.48
N VAL A 1010 32.95 38.52 -11.29
CA VAL A 1010 34.06 38.58 -12.26
C VAL A 1010 33.91 37.53 -13.37
N ALA A 1011 32.97 36.60 -13.23
CA ALA A 1011 32.64 35.61 -14.23
C ALA A 1011 31.17 35.16 -14.13
N ASP A 1012 30.60 34.75 -15.25
CA ASP A 1012 29.24 34.20 -15.43
C ASP A 1012 29.35 32.83 -16.14
N ALA A 1013 28.39 31.93 -15.92
CA ALA A 1013 28.46 30.54 -16.40
C ALA A 1013 27.10 30.05 -16.93
N ASN A 1014 27.10 29.20 -17.96
CA ASN A 1014 25.87 28.58 -18.50
C ASN A 1014 25.38 27.39 -17.67
N VAL A 1015 25.31 27.53 -16.35
CA VAL A 1015 24.91 26.46 -15.41
C VAL A 1015 23.40 26.33 -15.22
N ARG A 1016 22.61 27.03 -16.02
CA ARG A 1016 21.15 27.00 -15.98
C ARG A 1016 20.65 26.23 -17.19
N SER A 1017 19.87 25.19 -16.93
CA SER A 1017 19.19 24.32 -17.88
C SER A 1017 20.16 23.63 -18.85
N LEU A 1018 21.31 23.17 -18.32
CA LEU A 1018 22.32 22.47 -19.11
C LEU A 1018 21.80 21.06 -19.47
N PRO A 1019 21.59 20.73 -20.76
CA PRO A 1019 21.00 19.46 -21.13
C PRO A 1019 21.97 18.29 -20.93
N VAL A 1020 21.47 17.24 -20.28
CA VAL A 1020 22.14 15.94 -20.13
C VAL A 1020 21.19 14.81 -20.54
N SER A 1021 21.75 13.74 -21.08
CA SER A 1021 20.99 12.57 -21.53
C SER A 1021 21.80 11.30 -21.29
N ALA A 1022 21.14 10.26 -20.78
CA ALA A 1022 21.73 8.94 -20.67
C ALA A 1022 20.68 7.84 -20.78
N TYR A 1023 21.07 6.69 -21.33
CA TYR A 1023 20.35 5.45 -21.08
C TYR A 1023 20.74 4.92 -19.70
N LEU A 1024 19.73 4.68 -18.87
CA LEU A 1024 19.90 4.04 -17.58
C LEU A 1024 19.38 2.61 -17.68
N ASN A 1025 20.12 1.65 -17.12
CA ASN A 1025 19.61 0.31 -16.93
C ASN A 1025 20.13 -0.33 -15.64
N GLY A 1026 19.42 -1.37 -15.20
CA GLY A 1026 19.88 -2.20 -14.09
C GLY A 1026 18.80 -3.13 -13.54
N PRO A 1027 19.16 -4.04 -12.63
CA PRO A 1027 18.26 -5.07 -12.12
C PRO A 1027 17.16 -4.50 -11.21
N VAL A 1028 15.97 -5.08 -11.33
CA VAL A 1028 14.89 -4.97 -10.33
C VAL A 1028 15.05 -6.10 -9.32
N LYS A 1029 15.30 -5.78 -8.05
CA LYS A 1029 15.56 -6.76 -6.99
C LYS A 1029 14.50 -6.71 -5.89
N PHE A 1030 14.26 -7.85 -5.27
CA PHE A 1030 13.31 -8.03 -4.16
C PHE A 1030 14.06 -8.44 -2.89
N LEU A 1031 13.91 -7.64 -1.84
CA LEU A 1031 14.62 -7.80 -0.57
C LEU A 1031 13.83 -8.68 0.41
N ARG A 1032 14.51 -9.32 1.37
CA ARG A 1032 13.89 -10.19 2.38
C ARG A 1032 12.98 -9.45 3.37
N ASN A 1033 13.19 -8.14 3.51
CA ASN A 1033 12.37 -7.26 4.36
C ASN A 1033 11.11 -6.74 3.64
N GLY A 1034 10.87 -7.22 2.42
CA GLY A 1034 9.69 -6.93 1.61
C GLY A 1034 9.84 -5.83 0.57
N GLN A 1035 10.92 -5.06 0.63
CA GLN A 1035 11.12 -3.94 -0.29
C GLN A 1035 11.54 -4.37 -1.70
N ILE A 1036 11.16 -3.57 -2.68
CA ILE A 1036 11.60 -3.64 -4.08
C ILE A 1036 12.62 -2.52 -4.30
N THR A 1037 13.75 -2.86 -4.90
CA THR A 1037 14.81 -1.90 -5.23
C THR A 1037 15.16 -1.95 -6.71
N LEU A 1038 15.34 -0.76 -7.29
CA LEU A 1038 15.88 -0.57 -8.61
C LEU A 1038 17.31 -0.05 -8.43
N GLU A 1039 18.28 -0.83 -8.89
CA GLU A 1039 19.70 -0.44 -8.89
C GLU A 1039 20.12 -0.15 -10.31
N SER A 1040 20.10 1.11 -10.73
CA SER A 1040 20.41 1.52 -12.11
C SER A 1040 21.73 2.28 -12.20
N SER A 1041 22.42 2.10 -13.32
CA SER A 1041 23.56 2.92 -13.71
C SER A 1041 23.41 3.46 -15.13
N ASN A 1042 24.17 4.51 -15.48
CA ASN A 1042 24.22 4.99 -16.84
C ASN A 1042 25.01 4.02 -17.74
N ALA A 1043 24.33 3.50 -18.77
CA ALA A 1043 24.90 2.62 -19.75
C ALA A 1043 25.57 3.37 -20.93
N SER A 1044 25.34 4.68 -21.02
CA SER A 1044 25.96 5.59 -21.99
C SER A 1044 26.75 6.68 -21.29
N ALA A 1045 27.93 7.02 -21.80
CA ALA A 1045 28.74 8.11 -21.28
C ALA A 1045 28.08 9.48 -21.50
N ILE A 1046 28.19 10.37 -20.51
CA ILE A 1046 27.60 11.72 -20.51
C ILE A 1046 28.74 12.74 -20.65
N ALA A 1047 28.53 13.79 -21.43
CA ALA A 1047 29.41 14.96 -21.40
C ALA A 1047 28.59 16.25 -21.50
N ALA A 1048 29.01 17.27 -20.75
CA ALA A 1048 28.38 18.58 -20.74
C ALA A 1048 29.46 19.68 -20.78
N SER A 1049 29.22 20.71 -21.60
CA SER A 1049 30.15 21.84 -21.76
C SER A 1049 29.71 23.05 -20.95
N LEU A 1050 30.49 23.36 -19.92
CA LEU A 1050 30.40 24.57 -19.12
C LEU A 1050 31.18 25.70 -19.79
N ASN A 1051 30.49 26.73 -20.25
CA ASN A 1051 31.05 27.96 -20.79
C ASN A 1051 31.08 29.03 -19.70
N LEU A 1052 32.26 29.60 -19.48
CA LEU A 1052 32.51 30.67 -18.52
C LEU A 1052 32.80 31.97 -19.28
N SER A 1053 32.00 33.01 -19.04
CA SER A 1053 32.27 34.37 -19.49
C SER A 1053 32.98 35.12 -18.36
N ILE A 1054 34.16 35.67 -18.60
CA ILE A 1054 35.01 36.28 -17.55
C ILE A 1054 35.24 37.75 -17.88
N ASP A 1055 34.90 38.65 -16.95
CA ASP A 1055 35.23 40.07 -17.00
C ASP A 1055 36.69 40.26 -16.58
N LEU A 1056 37.58 40.31 -17.56
CA LEU A 1056 39.00 40.53 -17.36
C LEU A 1056 39.29 41.98 -16.92
N GLY A 1057 38.39 42.92 -17.21
CA GLY A 1057 38.46 44.32 -16.80
C GLY A 1057 38.31 44.52 -15.29
N ALA A 1058 37.44 43.74 -14.65
CA ALA A 1058 37.24 43.74 -13.20
C ALA A 1058 38.42 43.15 -12.41
N LEU A 1059 39.31 42.37 -13.04
CA LEU A 1059 40.54 41.83 -12.43
C LEU A 1059 41.71 42.84 -12.37
N ILE A 1060 41.61 43.94 -13.13
CA ILE A 1060 42.68 44.95 -13.28
C ILE A 1060 43.09 45.64 -11.96
N PRO A 1061 42.18 46.01 -11.04
CA PRO A 1061 42.54 46.65 -9.77
C PRO A 1061 43.35 45.75 -8.82
N VAL A 1062 43.28 44.43 -9.01
CA VAL A 1062 43.79 43.41 -8.07
C VAL A 1062 45.16 42.87 -8.50
N LEU A 1063 45.43 42.83 -9.80
CA LEU A 1063 46.70 42.35 -10.35
C LEU A 1063 47.78 43.45 -10.47
N GLY A 1064 47.44 44.70 -10.14
CA GLY A 1064 48.35 45.85 -10.00
C GLY A 1064 49.07 46.30 -11.28
N ASP A 1065 49.87 47.37 -11.15
CA ASP A 1065 50.72 48.01 -12.19
C ASP A 1065 51.60 47.05 -13.03
N LEU A 1066 51.64 45.75 -12.70
CA LEU A 1066 52.42 44.72 -13.39
C LEU A 1066 51.83 44.32 -14.76
N LEU A 1067 50.50 44.28 -14.91
CA LEU A 1067 49.86 43.99 -16.22
C LEU A 1067 49.94 45.19 -17.18
N ASP A 1068 49.83 46.40 -16.65
CA ASP A 1068 49.90 47.64 -17.44
C ASP A 1068 51.32 47.87 -18.00
N LEU A 1069 52.35 47.41 -17.29
CA LEU A 1069 53.76 47.52 -17.70
C LEU A 1069 54.20 46.45 -18.73
N ILE A 1070 53.50 45.31 -18.80
CA ILE A 1070 53.89 44.15 -19.64
C ILE A 1070 53.10 44.10 -20.96
N ILE A 1071 51.82 44.53 -20.99
CA ILE A 1071 50.92 44.26 -22.11
C ILE A 1071 50.58 45.51 -22.95
N GLY A 1072 50.94 46.72 -22.50
CA GLY A 1072 50.78 47.93 -23.32
C GLY A 1072 49.33 48.29 -23.65
N GLY A 1073 48.40 48.03 -22.73
CA GLY A 1073 47.06 48.61 -22.73
C GLY A 1073 46.02 47.98 -23.66
N VAL A 1074 46.18 46.71 -24.07
CA VAL A 1074 45.13 46.01 -24.83
C VAL A 1074 44.94 44.59 -24.28
N LEU A 1075 44.21 44.46 -23.17
CA LEU A 1075 43.51 43.22 -22.83
C LEU A 1075 42.05 43.38 -23.29
N PRO A 1076 41.42 42.33 -23.84
CA PRO A 1076 39.98 42.37 -24.05
C PRO A 1076 39.27 42.52 -22.71
N GLU A 1077 38.22 43.34 -22.65
CA GLU A 1077 37.44 43.59 -21.42
C GLU A 1077 36.73 42.31 -20.93
N GLU A 1078 36.40 41.40 -21.85
CA GLU A 1078 35.78 40.10 -21.58
C GLU A 1078 36.52 38.98 -22.30
N GLY A 1079 36.52 37.77 -21.74
CA GLY A 1079 36.95 36.58 -22.47
C GLY A 1079 36.22 35.31 -22.04
N VAL A 1080 36.14 34.36 -22.96
CA VAL A 1080 35.36 33.12 -22.79
C VAL A 1080 36.30 31.94 -22.56
N GLY A 1081 36.01 31.18 -21.52
CA GLY A 1081 36.61 29.88 -21.22
C GLY A 1081 35.57 28.76 -21.34
N SER A 1082 36.02 27.54 -21.60
CA SER A 1082 35.14 26.36 -21.62
C SER A 1082 35.76 25.21 -20.82
N LEU A 1083 34.93 24.53 -20.05
CA LEU A 1083 35.25 23.32 -19.28
C LEU A 1083 34.26 22.23 -19.70
N GLU A 1084 34.77 21.15 -20.28
CA GLU A 1084 33.95 19.98 -20.63
C GLU A 1084 34.04 18.96 -19.51
N LEU A 1085 32.91 18.67 -18.86
CA LEU A 1085 32.78 17.67 -17.81
C LEU A 1085 32.21 16.38 -18.42
N GLY A 1086 32.73 15.23 -17.99
CA GLY A 1086 32.27 13.92 -18.39
C GLY A 1086 31.85 13.06 -17.20
N ILE A 1087 30.92 12.13 -17.43
CA ILE A 1087 30.60 11.01 -16.55
C ILE A 1087 30.74 9.73 -17.38
N GLY A 1088 31.56 8.80 -16.91
CA GLY A 1088 31.83 7.54 -17.60
C GLY A 1088 30.63 6.60 -17.50
N LYS A 1089 30.65 5.49 -18.25
CA LYS A 1089 29.68 4.41 -18.05
C LYS A 1089 29.83 3.86 -16.63
N ASP A 1090 28.70 3.53 -15.99
CA ASP A 1090 28.62 3.03 -14.61
C ASP A 1090 29.05 3.99 -13.50
N ASP A 1091 29.36 5.24 -13.84
CA ASP A 1091 29.80 6.29 -12.91
C ASP A 1091 28.65 7.21 -12.45
N PHE A 1092 27.47 7.12 -13.05
CA PHE A 1092 26.21 7.63 -12.50
C PHE A 1092 25.37 6.45 -12.02
N ARG A 1093 25.12 6.40 -10.72
CA ARG A 1093 24.40 5.32 -10.05
C ARG A 1093 23.22 5.88 -9.28
N ILE A 1094 22.08 5.23 -9.44
CA ILE A 1094 20.88 5.51 -8.68
C ILE A 1094 20.35 4.19 -8.15
N ARG A 1095 20.23 4.11 -6.83
CA ARG A 1095 19.48 3.07 -6.12
C ARG A 1095 18.28 3.68 -5.43
N VAL A 1096 17.11 3.34 -5.95
CA VAL A 1096 15.83 3.68 -5.32
C VAL A 1096 15.18 2.45 -4.72
N VAL A 1097 14.43 2.66 -3.64
CA VAL A 1097 13.74 1.62 -2.88
C VAL A 1097 12.36 2.13 -2.53
N ASN A 1098 11.32 1.29 -2.63
CA ASN A 1098 10.01 1.63 -2.08
C ASN A 1098 10.07 1.64 -0.54
N ASN A 1099 9.10 2.29 0.10
CA ASN A 1099 8.96 2.16 1.55
C ASN A 1099 8.62 0.71 1.93
N PRO A 1100 9.06 0.23 3.11
CA PRO A 1100 8.64 -1.08 3.60
C PRO A 1100 7.12 -1.09 3.83
N ALA A 1101 6.51 -2.27 3.72
CA ALA A 1101 5.14 -2.47 4.18
C ALA A 1101 5.04 -2.03 5.65
N HIS A 1102 3.95 -1.34 6.02
CA HIS A 1102 3.76 -0.76 7.37
C HIS A 1102 4.71 0.39 7.77
N ALA A 1103 5.27 1.14 6.81
CA ALA A 1103 5.90 2.43 7.11
C ALA A 1103 4.96 3.33 7.94
N ARG A 1104 5.53 4.10 8.87
CA ARG A 1104 4.72 4.90 9.81
C ARG A 1104 4.06 6.06 9.08
N PHE A 1105 2.74 6.09 9.13
CA PHE A 1105 1.94 7.31 9.01
C PHE A 1105 1.36 7.66 10.39
N THR A 1106 1.25 8.94 10.68
CA THR A 1106 0.80 9.47 11.98
C THR A 1106 0.06 10.79 11.80
N SER A 1107 -0.46 11.33 12.89
CA SER A 1107 -1.05 12.66 13.00
C SER A 1107 -0.12 13.59 13.81
N VAL A 1108 -0.40 14.90 13.79
CA VAL A 1108 0.39 15.90 14.55
C VAL A 1108 0.31 15.60 16.05
N GLY A 1109 -0.89 15.24 16.53
CA GLY A 1109 -1.10 14.87 17.93
C GLY A 1109 -0.33 13.64 18.41
N GLN A 1110 0.06 12.74 17.49
CA GLN A 1110 0.58 11.41 17.80
C GLN A 1110 2.07 11.20 17.47
N GLU A 1111 2.77 12.22 16.95
CA GLU A 1111 4.20 12.13 16.63
C GLU A 1111 5.06 11.86 17.89
N ASN A 1112 4.68 12.47 19.02
CA ASN A 1112 5.35 12.36 20.32
C ASN A 1112 4.38 11.96 21.45
N ALA A 1113 3.59 10.91 21.20
CA ALA A 1113 2.60 10.38 22.13
C ALA A 1113 3.18 9.77 23.41
N GLY A 1114 4.49 9.45 23.44
CA GLY A 1114 5.17 8.86 24.61
C GLY A 1114 5.43 9.85 25.75
N ASP A 1115 5.29 11.16 25.51
CA ASP A 1115 5.39 12.19 26.55
C ASP A 1115 4.10 12.38 27.37
N GLN A 1116 2.99 11.78 26.90
CA GLN A 1116 1.66 11.78 27.54
C GLN A 1116 1.45 10.49 28.34
#